data_AF-A0A2L0TY85-F1
#
_entry.id   AF-A0A2L0TY85-F1
#
_cell.length_a   1.000
_cell.length_b   1.000
_cell.length_c   1.000
_cell.angle_alpha   90.00
_cell.angle_beta   90.00
_cell.angle_gamma   90.00
#
_symmetry.space_group_name_H-M   'P 1'
#
loop_
_entity.id
_entity.type
_entity.pdbx_description
1 polymer ?
#
loop_
_entity_poly.entity_id
_entity_poly.type
_entity_poly.pdbx_seq_one_letter_code
_entity_poly.pdbx_strand_id
1 'polypeptide(L)'
;MDDPQVLASSYFIATTMGTEDNQETSAWLNKAIDLSNDNGPLRRASFEDLREMVSEAREKNERVYKAYLDGDAPIFTVAELLNKTMSDFYLIQPFENKKAKDIRRKNVIPLFHGVRLDQVIVGNTIVVDASSALVMENIGILTHLFDCFEKIVIPHSFMRWLFEEKQKVAFHQPSQIEKAKYFERLVTDGKISVFHPKKINNPELALDVGEELAFMLEEVRENPANESQSVVVCSYPVYKAGGTFREVEADLSLFHHSLTSCSQLIKKLKDLAVITEFQCVKALNYLSQHEKEWPVDLEVFSGARLFLDSLSITYLITVDMLDRLSEAGFEVYVFKGERDRYRTLINYGSVVEQADSKIESIRKLFFNGLTSGKVTLAEIPLKKDQIAASENNYAKPTEELFEALKICDAALIDDRFMNKHRNIAFDERTVPIYTSLDFIETLHHKGLISKAQKLEFRTLLREFGLEIVSISSEELEYHLNHSVMSDGEFKPTKQLRMIRENLFLIRISGLVQLPRDAQWLHETMKTIAKAIKTQWTADISPELSRASSCWLYELMGYREWAQAHKIRGDEGMAYLGEVIKVNSVLIPPESLSDEQKKGYKAWLDEFVLGPLKDNDPWSFKTVIDSMKSEVKSIAQKSILEEEVYD
;
A
#
# COMPACT_ATOMS: atom_id res chain seq x y z
N MET A 1 -43.80 -8.15 -0.18
CA MET A 1 -42.75 -8.81 0.62
C MET A 1 -41.69 -9.49 -0.24
N ASP A 2 -41.95 -9.75 -1.53
CA ASP A 2 -40.96 -10.32 -2.47
C ASP A 2 -40.42 -9.25 -3.43
N ASP A 3 -39.88 -8.16 -2.88
CA ASP A 3 -39.19 -7.14 -3.68
C ASP A 3 -37.72 -7.56 -3.85
N PRO A 4 -37.21 -7.75 -5.09
CA PRO A 4 -35.83 -8.17 -5.32
C PRO A 4 -34.80 -7.22 -4.69
N GLN A 5 -35.10 -5.93 -4.60
CA GLN A 5 -34.20 -4.93 -4.00
C GLN A 5 -34.15 -5.06 -2.48
N VAL A 6 -35.28 -5.36 -1.84
CA VAL A 6 -35.32 -5.65 -0.40
C VAL A 6 -34.60 -6.97 -0.09
N LEU A 7 -34.80 -8.00 -0.91
CA LEU A 7 -34.15 -9.31 -0.73
C LEU A 7 -32.63 -9.22 -0.91
N ALA A 8 -32.16 -8.55 -1.97
CA ALA A 8 -30.73 -8.31 -2.19
C ALA A 8 -30.13 -7.48 -1.05
N SER A 9 -30.80 -6.40 -0.64
CA SER A 9 -30.33 -5.57 0.48
C SER A 9 -30.26 -6.34 1.80
N SER A 10 -31.25 -7.19 2.07
CA SER A 10 -31.29 -8.04 3.27
C SER A 10 -30.12 -9.04 3.28
N TYR A 11 -29.81 -9.63 2.12
CA TYR A 11 -28.62 -10.48 1.96
C TYR A 11 -27.34 -9.70 2.24
N PHE A 12 -27.13 -8.54 1.61
CA PHE A 12 -25.92 -7.74 1.82
C PHE A 12 -25.75 -7.26 3.27
N ILE A 13 -26.85 -6.92 3.96
CA ILE A 13 -26.84 -6.60 5.39
C ILE A 13 -26.41 -7.83 6.20
N ALA A 14 -27.00 -9.00 5.94
CA ALA A 14 -26.65 -10.23 6.64
C ALA A 14 -25.18 -10.63 6.40
N THR A 15 -24.67 -10.46 5.19
CA THR A 15 -23.24 -10.66 4.87
C THR A 15 -22.35 -9.69 5.66
N THR A 16 -22.73 -8.41 5.74
CA THR A 16 -22.01 -7.39 6.54
C THR A 16 -22.03 -7.72 8.04
N MET A 17 -23.07 -8.41 8.51
CA MET A 17 -23.20 -8.90 9.89
C MET A 17 -22.50 -10.26 10.12
N GLY A 18 -21.97 -10.91 9.10
CA GLY A 18 -21.32 -12.22 9.19
C GLY A 18 -22.27 -13.41 9.33
N THR A 19 -23.52 -13.28 8.85
CA THR A 19 -24.57 -14.33 8.94
C THR A 19 -24.99 -14.87 7.56
N GLU A 20 -24.07 -14.84 6.59
CA GLU A 20 -24.31 -15.29 5.21
C GLU A 20 -24.49 -16.80 5.06
N ASP A 21 -23.87 -17.60 5.93
CA ASP A 21 -23.93 -19.08 5.87
C ASP A 21 -25.28 -19.66 6.35
N ASN A 22 -26.22 -18.81 6.80
CA ASN A 22 -27.57 -19.26 7.16
C ASN A 22 -28.37 -19.59 5.88
N GLN A 23 -29.05 -20.74 5.91
CA GLN A 23 -29.90 -21.21 4.80
C GLN A 23 -30.98 -20.18 4.41
N GLU A 24 -31.54 -19.46 5.39
CA GLU A 24 -32.51 -18.38 5.14
C GLU A 24 -31.88 -17.19 4.40
N THR A 25 -30.64 -16.80 4.75
CA THR A 25 -29.90 -15.72 4.09
C THR A 25 -29.62 -16.07 2.63
N SER A 26 -29.16 -17.29 2.36
CA SER A 26 -28.91 -17.79 1.00
C SER A 26 -30.20 -17.83 0.15
N ALA A 27 -31.33 -18.14 0.77
CA ALA A 27 -32.63 -18.12 0.08
C ALA A 27 -33.03 -16.70 -0.38
N TRP A 28 -32.66 -15.64 0.35
CA TRP A 28 -32.91 -14.26 -0.08
C TRP A 28 -32.15 -13.89 -1.35
N LEU A 29 -30.87 -14.27 -1.45
CA LEU A 29 -30.08 -14.01 -2.65
C LEU A 29 -30.64 -14.76 -3.86
N ASN A 30 -30.91 -16.06 -3.73
CA ASN A 30 -31.45 -16.87 -4.83
C ASN A 30 -32.79 -16.32 -5.31
N LYS A 31 -33.68 -15.95 -4.37
CA LYS A 31 -34.97 -15.35 -4.71
C LYS A 31 -34.83 -13.96 -5.34
N ALA A 32 -33.86 -13.16 -4.90
CA ALA A 32 -33.55 -11.88 -5.55
C ALA A 32 -33.05 -12.06 -6.98
N ILE A 33 -32.21 -13.08 -7.24
CA ILE A 33 -31.70 -13.41 -8.58
C ILE A 33 -32.84 -13.85 -9.51
N ASP A 34 -33.79 -14.64 -9.01
CA ASP A 34 -34.93 -15.12 -9.81
C ASP A 34 -35.96 -14.02 -10.09
N LEU A 35 -36.09 -13.03 -9.21
CA LEU A 35 -37.03 -11.92 -9.34
C LEU A 35 -36.44 -10.68 -10.02
N SER A 36 -35.12 -10.61 -10.23
CA SER A 36 -34.48 -9.49 -10.92
C SER A 36 -34.61 -9.59 -12.43
N ASN A 37 -35.05 -8.50 -13.07
CA ASN A 37 -35.02 -8.33 -14.52
C ASN A 37 -33.76 -7.54 -14.95
N ASP A 38 -33.67 -7.14 -16.23
CA ASP A 38 -32.51 -6.39 -16.75
C ASP A 38 -32.24 -5.04 -16.04
N ASN A 39 -33.26 -4.47 -15.38
CA ASN A 39 -33.17 -3.26 -14.57
C ASN A 39 -33.22 -3.55 -13.05
N GLY A 40 -33.15 -4.82 -12.67
CA GLY A 40 -33.18 -5.27 -11.29
C GLY A 40 -31.85 -5.05 -10.58
N PRO A 41 -31.81 -5.22 -9.25
CA PRO A 41 -30.60 -5.03 -8.44
C PRO A 41 -29.50 -6.04 -8.75
N LEU A 42 -29.84 -7.19 -9.36
CA LEU A 42 -28.91 -8.25 -9.74
C LEU A 42 -29.07 -8.54 -11.24
N ARG A 43 -27.98 -8.46 -11.99
CA ARG A 43 -27.96 -8.74 -13.43
C ARG A 43 -27.23 -10.06 -13.70
N ARG A 44 -27.86 -10.94 -14.47
CA ARG A 44 -27.18 -12.10 -15.04
C ARG A 44 -26.36 -11.62 -16.25
N ALA A 45 -25.06 -11.86 -16.21
CA ALA A 45 -24.14 -11.52 -17.30
C ALA A 45 -23.55 -12.82 -17.87
N SER A 46 -23.35 -12.87 -19.19
CA SER A 46 -22.62 -13.98 -19.82
C SER A 46 -21.12 -13.88 -19.52
N PHE A 47 -20.39 -14.93 -19.86
CA PHE A 47 -18.94 -14.96 -19.67
C PHE A 47 -18.23 -13.86 -20.49
N GLU A 48 -18.57 -13.72 -21.77
CA GLU A 48 -18.07 -12.66 -22.65
C GLU A 48 -18.35 -11.28 -22.07
N ASP A 49 -19.56 -11.04 -21.54
CA ASP A 49 -19.91 -9.77 -20.90
C ASP A 49 -19.02 -9.46 -19.70
N LEU A 50 -18.79 -10.45 -18.82
CA LEU A 50 -17.91 -10.28 -17.65
C LEU A 50 -16.47 -10.00 -18.05
N ARG A 51 -15.95 -10.67 -19.09
CA ARG A 51 -14.59 -10.44 -19.59
C ARG A 51 -14.42 -9.03 -20.15
N GLU A 52 -15.38 -8.55 -20.93
CA GLU A 52 -15.39 -7.19 -21.45
C GLU A 52 -15.50 -6.17 -20.31
N MET A 53 -16.43 -6.37 -19.37
CA MET A 53 -16.59 -5.51 -18.19
C MET A 53 -15.30 -5.39 -17.36
N VAL A 54 -14.58 -6.51 -17.14
CA VAL A 54 -13.30 -6.50 -16.41
C VAL A 54 -12.23 -5.73 -17.18
N SER A 55 -12.17 -5.89 -18.50
CA SER A 55 -11.21 -5.17 -19.35
C SER A 55 -11.49 -3.66 -19.35
N GLU A 56 -12.74 -3.26 -19.55
CA GLU A 56 -13.15 -1.84 -19.51
C GLU A 56 -12.91 -1.22 -18.13
N ALA A 57 -13.26 -1.95 -17.06
CA ALA A 57 -13.00 -1.52 -15.70
C ALA A 57 -11.49 -1.34 -15.45
N ARG A 58 -10.66 -2.24 -15.96
CA ARG A 58 -9.20 -2.12 -15.85
C ARG A 58 -8.67 -0.86 -16.53
N GLU A 59 -9.05 -0.60 -17.78
CA GLU A 59 -8.62 0.60 -18.50
C GLU A 59 -9.09 1.88 -17.81
N LYS A 60 -10.35 1.91 -17.34
CA LYS A 60 -10.89 3.04 -16.57
C LYS A 60 -10.08 3.24 -15.30
N ASN A 61 -9.83 2.18 -14.54
CA ASN A 61 -9.07 2.25 -13.29
C ASN A 61 -7.64 2.74 -13.54
N GLU A 62 -6.95 2.27 -14.58
CA GLU A 62 -5.61 2.72 -14.94
C GLU A 62 -5.58 4.23 -15.25
N ARG A 63 -6.59 4.75 -15.96
CA ARG A 63 -6.71 6.21 -16.22
C ARG A 63 -6.94 7.00 -14.93
N VAL A 64 -7.79 6.51 -14.03
CA VAL A 64 -8.09 7.17 -12.75
C VAL A 64 -6.88 7.16 -11.81
N TYR A 65 -6.17 6.03 -11.70
CA TYR A 65 -4.92 5.94 -10.94
C TYR A 65 -3.85 6.87 -11.49
N LYS A 66 -3.76 7.02 -12.82
CA LYS A 66 -2.83 7.98 -13.42
C LYS A 66 -3.16 9.42 -13.02
N ALA A 67 -4.43 9.83 -13.09
CA ALA A 67 -4.86 11.16 -12.64
C ALA A 67 -4.58 11.40 -11.16
N TYR A 68 -4.72 10.36 -10.32
CA TYR A 68 -4.36 10.39 -8.91
C TYR A 68 -2.85 10.61 -8.69
N LEU A 69 -2.01 9.81 -9.34
CA LEU A 69 -0.55 9.95 -9.26
C LEU A 69 -0.07 11.31 -9.76
N ASP A 70 -0.70 11.81 -10.82
CA ASP A 70 -0.34 13.08 -11.44
C ASP A 70 -0.83 14.32 -10.66
N GLY A 71 -1.74 14.15 -9.68
CA GLY A 71 -2.35 15.26 -8.94
C GLY A 71 -3.34 16.07 -9.78
N ASP A 72 -3.99 15.41 -10.74
CA ASP A 72 -4.90 16.01 -11.73
C ASP A 72 -6.38 15.88 -11.34
N ALA A 73 -6.69 15.05 -10.35
CA ALA A 73 -8.02 14.91 -9.79
C ALA A 73 -7.96 14.89 -8.25
N PRO A 74 -8.96 15.47 -7.55
CA PRO A 74 -9.02 15.43 -6.10
C PRO A 74 -9.32 14.00 -5.61
N ILE A 75 -8.82 13.69 -4.42
CA ILE A 75 -8.82 12.32 -3.89
C ILE A 75 -10.23 11.76 -3.69
N PHE A 76 -11.21 12.60 -3.35
CA PHE A 76 -12.59 12.14 -3.16
C PHE A 76 -13.20 11.62 -4.48
N THR A 77 -12.94 12.31 -5.60
CA THR A 77 -13.38 11.87 -6.93
C THR A 77 -12.64 10.60 -7.36
N VAL A 78 -11.33 10.53 -7.08
CA VAL A 78 -10.53 9.32 -7.34
C VAL A 78 -11.09 8.11 -6.58
N ALA A 79 -11.36 8.28 -5.29
CA ALA A 79 -11.89 7.23 -4.43
C ALA A 79 -13.26 6.74 -4.93
N GLU A 80 -14.17 7.66 -5.24
CA GLU A 80 -15.50 7.32 -5.79
C GLU A 80 -15.41 6.57 -7.12
N LEU A 81 -14.60 7.05 -8.06
CA LEU A 81 -14.43 6.42 -9.37
C LEU A 81 -13.81 5.02 -9.30
N LEU A 82 -13.01 4.75 -8.27
CA LEU A 82 -12.39 3.45 -8.00
C LEU A 82 -13.22 2.56 -7.07
N ASN A 83 -14.41 3.01 -6.66
CA ASN A 83 -15.23 2.34 -5.64
C ASN A 83 -14.45 2.05 -4.34
N LYS A 84 -13.69 3.06 -3.89
CA LYS A 84 -12.89 3.08 -2.66
C LYS A 84 -13.30 4.25 -1.77
N THR A 85 -12.79 4.24 -0.54
CA THR A 85 -12.89 5.33 0.44
C THR A 85 -11.62 6.17 0.45
N MET A 86 -11.67 7.39 1.01
CA MET A 86 -10.43 8.15 1.23
C MET A 86 -9.55 7.47 2.29
N SER A 87 -10.19 6.83 3.26
CA SER A 87 -9.54 6.03 4.29
C SER A 87 -8.72 4.87 3.72
N ASP A 88 -9.10 4.31 2.55
CA ASP A 88 -8.29 3.30 1.87
C ASP A 88 -6.91 3.82 1.48
N PHE A 89 -6.83 5.09 1.06
CA PHE A 89 -5.57 5.73 0.64
C PHE A 89 -4.77 6.27 1.81
N TYR A 90 -5.42 6.86 2.82
CA TYR A 90 -4.72 7.56 3.89
C TYR A 90 -4.62 6.80 5.22
N LEU A 91 -5.26 5.64 5.35
CA LEU A 91 -5.15 4.76 6.52
C LEU A 91 -4.78 3.30 6.13
N ILE A 92 -5.57 2.64 5.27
CA ILE A 92 -5.38 1.21 4.93
C ILE A 92 -4.04 0.98 4.23
N GLN A 93 -3.79 1.62 3.08
CA GLN A 93 -2.55 1.48 2.33
C GLN A 93 -1.30 1.84 3.16
N PRO A 94 -1.30 2.91 3.98
CA PRO A 94 -0.23 3.17 4.95
C PRO A 94 0.06 2.00 5.91
N PHE A 95 -0.96 1.41 6.52
CA PHE A 95 -0.76 0.29 7.44
C PHE A 95 -0.28 -0.97 6.73
N GLU A 96 -0.69 -1.20 5.49
CA GLU A 96 -0.12 -2.25 4.63
C GLU A 96 1.37 -1.99 4.35
N ASN A 97 1.72 -0.74 3.99
CA ASN A 97 3.10 -0.33 3.74
C ASN A 97 4.02 -0.56 4.94
N LYS A 98 3.53 -0.25 6.14
CA LYS A 98 4.26 -0.48 7.40
C LYS A 98 4.55 -1.96 7.66
N LYS A 99 3.65 -2.86 7.23
CA LYS A 99 3.83 -4.32 7.36
C LYS A 99 4.69 -4.91 6.22
N ALA A 100 4.77 -4.24 5.07
CA ALA A 100 5.49 -4.70 3.91
C ALA A 100 7.02 -4.58 4.07
N LYS A 101 7.73 -5.72 4.03
CA LYS A 101 9.21 -5.77 4.05
C LYS A 101 9.85 -5.47 2.70
N ASP A 102 9.18 -5.87 1.62
CA ASP A 102 9.65 -5.63 0.25
C ASP A 102 9.09 -4.31 -0.27
N ILE A 103 9.98 -3.37 -0.58
CA ILE A 103 9.63 -2.06 -1.12
C ILE A 103 8.78 -2.15 -2.39
N ARG A 104 8.97 -3.16 -3.23
CA ARG A 104 8.23 -3.35 -4.49
C ARG A 104 6.76 -3.70 -4.26
N ARG A 105 6.41 -4.10 -3.03
CA ARG A 105 5.04 -4.41 -2.61
C ARG A 105 4.38 -3.24 -1.87
N LYS A 106 5.09 -2.14 -1.64
CA LYS A 106 4.52 -0.94 -1.01
C LYS A 106 3.70 -0.17 -2.04
N ASN A 107 2.55 0.33 -1.59
CA ASN A 107 1.71 1.27 -2.32
C ASN A 107 2.33 2.67 -2.25
N VAL A 108 2.32 3.37 -3.37
CA VAL A 108 2.73 4.78 -3.45
C VAL A 108 1.53 5.68 -3.15
N ILE A 109 1.63 6.58 -2.17
CA ILE A 109 0.52 7.48 -1.79
C ILE A 109 0.98 8.92 -2.01
N PRO A 110 0.69 9.52 -3.18
CA PRO A 110 1.09 10.89 -3.50
C PRO A 110 0.36 11.91 -2.62
N LEU A 111 1.03 12.35 -1.56
CA LEU A 111 0.45 13.30 -0.61
C LEU A 111 0.82 14.74 -0.94
N PHE A 112 2.11 15.03 -1.09
CA PHE A 112 2.56 16.40 -1.31
C PHE A 112 2.87 16.65 -2.78
N HIS A 113 2.62 17.88 -3.25
CA HIS A 113 3.11 18.31 -4.55
C HIS A 113 4.57 18.77 -4.47
N GLY A 114 5.40 18.39 -5.45
CA GLY A 114 6.85 18.64 -5.42
C GLY A 114 7.29 20.11 -5.57
N VAL A 115 6.36 21.04 -5.80
CA VAL A 115 6.66 22.48 -5.92
C VAL A 115 6.61 23.20 -4.57
N ARG A 116 6.14 22.51 -3.52
CA ARG A 116 5.98 23.09 -2.19
C ARG A 116 7.31 23.17 -1.47
N LEU A 117 7.43 24.18 -0.63
CA LEU A 117 8.49 24.30 0.37
C LEU A 117 7.85 24.28 1.75
N ASP A 118 8.46 23.56 2.67
CA ASP A 118 8.03 23.45 4.06
C ASP A 118 8.05 24.85 4.71
N GLN A 119 6.95 25.23 5.37
CA GLN A 119 6.79 26.55 5.99
C GLN A 119 6.04 26.47 7.32
N VAL A 120 6.25 27.47 8.19
CA VAL A 120 5.48 27.62 9.41
C VAL A 120 4.12 28.22 9.08
N ILE A 121 3.06 27.65 9.64
CA ILE A 121 1.69 28.10 9.46
C ILE A 121 1.50 29.44 10.16
N VAL A 122 1.01 30.43 9.40
CA VAL A 122 0.65 31.75 9.91
C VAL A 122 -0.87 31.83 10.02
N GLY A 123 -1.37 32.29 11.17
CA GLY A 123 -2.80 32.42 11.42
C GLY A 123 -3.23 31.75 12.72
N ASN A 124 -4.35 32.24 13.28
CA ASN A 124 -4.89 31.74 14.54
C ASN A 124 -6.11 30.84 14.32
N THR A 125 -6.82 31.04 13.21
CA THR A 125 -7.99 30.25 12.81
C THR A 125 -7.67 29.42 11.57
N ILE A 126 -7.82 28.10 11.67
CA ILE A 126 -7.48 27.18 10.58
C ILE A 126 -8.69 26.34 10.17
N VAL A 127 -8.86 26.12 8.87
CA VAL A 127 -9.74 25.05 8.37
C VAL A 127 -8.96 23.77 8.18
N VAL A 128 -9.53 22.63 8.60
CA VAL A 128 -8.93 21.30 8.39
C VAL A 128 -9.78 20.48 7.43
N ASP A 129 -9.17 20.05 6.33
CA ASP A 129 -9.75 19.11 5.38
C ASP A 129 -9.65 17.64 5.85
N ALA A 130 -10.50 16.79 5.27
CA ALA A 130 -10.52 15.34 5.46
C ALA A 130 -9.14 14.67 5.26
N SER A 131 -8.41 15.04 4.21
CA SER A 131 -7.08 14.47 3.93
C SER A 131 -6.11 14.71 5.08
N SER A 132 -5.97 15.96 5.54
CA SER A 132 -5.06 16.31 6.62
C SER A 132 -5.48 15.73 7.97
N ALA A 133 -6.77 15.63 8.26
CA ALA A 133 -7.25 14.98 9.48
C ALA A 133 -6.85 13.49 9.52
N LEU A 134 -7.04 12.77 8.40
CA LEU A 134 -6.66 11.36 8.28
C LEU A 134 -5.14 11.18 8.41
N VAL A 135 -4.34 11.99 7.72
CA VAL A 135 -2.87 11.91 7.76
C VAL A 135 -2.34 12.23 9.16
N MET A 136 -2.78 13.33 9.77
CA MET A 136 -2.32 13.74 11.09
C MET A 136 -2.65 12.70 12.16
N GLU A 137 -3.84 12.07 12.09
CA GLU A 137 -4.16 10.97 13.01
C GLU A 137 -3.31 9.73 12.72
N ASN A 138 -3.04 9.44 11.45
CA ASN A 138 -2.22 8.28 11.06
C ASN A 138 -0.80 8.37 11.65
N ILE A 139 -0.18 9.55 11.58
CA ILE A 139 1.15 9.80 12.20
C ILE A 139 1.08 10.23 13.68
N GLY A 140 -0.11 10.37 14.25
CA GLY A 140 -0.32 10.60 15.68
C GLY A 140 -0.11 12.05 16.17
N ILE A 141 -0.24 13.04 15.29
CA ILE A 141 -0.07 14.47 15.64
C ILE A 141 -1.38 15.27 15.71
N LEU A 142 -2.53 14.66 15.42
CA LEU A 142 -3.82 15.36 15.38
C LEU A 142 -4.19 16.02 16.71
N THR A 143 -3.82 15.44 17.84
CA THR A 143 -4.08 16.02 19.17
C THR A 143 -3.44 17.39 19.36
N HIS A 144 -2.25 17.61 18.79
CA HIS A 144 -1.55 18.89 18.88
C HIS A 144 -2.25 20.03 18.11
N LEU A 145 -3.18 19.71 17.20
CA LEU A 145 -3.96 20.70 16.46
C LEU A 145 -4.71 21.64 17.43
N PHE A 146 -5.28 21.06 18.49
CA PHE A 146 -6.09 21.76 19.48
C PHE A 146 -5.26 22.66 20.41
N ASP A 147 -3.97 22.37 20.58
CA ASP A 147 -3.04 23.22 21.33
C ASP A 147 -2.42 24.31 20.47
N CYS A 148 -2.32 24.09 19.16
CA CYS A 148 -1.59 24.95 18.24
C CYS A 148 -2.41 26.17 17.77
N PHE A 149 -3.71 26.01 17.55
CA PHE A 149 -4.57 27.04 16.95
C PHE A 149 -5.60 27.53 17.96
N GLU A 150 -6.03 28.80 17.86
CA GLU A 150 -7.05 29.35 18.76
C GLU A 150 -8.42 28.77 18.43
N LYS A 151 -8.75 28.70 17.13
CA LYS A 151 -10.01 28.19 16.60
C LYS A 151 -9.76 27.26 15.41
N ILE A 152 -10.50 26.15 15.38
CA ILE A 152 -10.46 25.19 14.29
C ILE A 152 -11.83 25.18 13.62
N VAL A 153 -11.86 25.19 12.29
CA VAL A 153 -13.09 25.08 11.52
C VAL A 153 -13.03 23.79 10.71
N ILE A 154 -14.14 23.07 10.68
CA ILE A 154 -14.33 21.90 9.83
C ILE A 154 -15.56 22.09 8.95
N PRO A 155 -15.60 21.48 7.76
CA PRO A 155 -16.82 21.42 6.94
C PRO A 155 -18.02 20.88 7.73
N HIS A 156 -19.23 21.30 7.35
CA HIS A 156 -20.45 20.90 8.04
C HIS A 156 -20.70 19.38 7.95
N SER A 157 -20.46 18.80 6.77
CA SER A 157 -20.62 17.36 6.51
C SER A 157 -19.53 16.48 7.09
N PHE A 158 -18.45 17.05 7.66
CA PHE A 158 -17.26 16.32 8.10
C PHE A 158 -17.55 15.16 9.06
N MET A 159 -18.33 15.42 10.12
CA MET A 159 -18.65 14.40 11.14
C MET A 159 -19.53 13.28 10.60
N ARG A 160 -20.45 13.61 9.70
CA ARG A 160 -21.29 12.62 9.02
C ARG A 160 -20.45 11.78 8.05
N TRP A 161 -19.59 12.42 7.27
CA TRP A 161 -18.70 11.74 6.34
C TRP A 161 -17.80 10.74 7.06
N LEU A 162 -17.24 11.07 8.23
CA LEU A 162 -16.47 10.10 9.04
C LEU A 162 -17.27 8.85 9.42
N PHE A 163 -18.58 9.01 9.69
CA PHE A 163 -19.46 7.88 9.98
C PHE A 163 -19.70 7.01 8.74
N GLU A 164 -19.89 7.63 7.57
CA GLU A 164 -20.02 6.92 6.29
C GLU A 164 -18.72 6.21 5.90
N GLU A 165 -17.56 6.84 6.09
CA GLU A 165 -16.24 6.23 5.86
C GLU A 165 -16.05 5.00 6.76
N LYS A 166 -16.37 5.11 8.04
CA LYS A 166 -16.31 3.99 8.98
C LYS A 166 -17.12 2.78 8.51
N GLN A 167 -18.33 3.00 8.00
CA GLN A 167 -19.17 1.92 7.49
C GLN A 167 -18.61 1.27 6.23
N LYS A 168 -18.00 2.05 5.35
CA LYS A 168 -17.42 1.56 4.08
C LYS A 168 -16.08 0.84 4.25
N VAL A 169 -15.27 1.26 5.24
CA VAL A 169 -13.99 0.62 5.56
C VAL A 169 -14.19 -0.70 6.31
N ALA A 170 -15.31 -0.85 7.01
CA ALA A 170 -15.61 -2.07 7.75
C ALA A 170 -15.58 -3.31 6.83
N PHE A 171 -14.95 -4.38 7.32
CA PHE A 171 -14.84 -5.61 6.54
C PHE A 171 -16.23 -6.21 6.28
N HIS A 172 -16.59 -6.39 5.02
CA HIS A 172 -17.95 -6.79 4.62
C HIS A 172 -18.29 -8.26 4.87
N GLN A 173 -17.34 -9.11 5.28
CA GLN A 173 -17.59 -10.54 5.56
C GLN A 173 -16.89 -11.04 6.85
N PRO A 174 -17.20 -10.51 8.05
CA PRO A 174 -16.46 -10.82 9.28
C PRO A 174 -16.29 -12.32 9.56
N SER A 175 -17.27 -13.15 9.15
CA SER A 175 -17.22 -14.61 9.27
C SER A 175 -15.96 -15.22 8.62
N GLN A 176 -15.49 -14.66 7.50
CA GLN A 176 -14.34 -15.17 6.74
C GLN A 176 -13.03 -14.94 7.51
N ILE A 177 -12.93 -13.82 8.24
CA ILE A 177 -11.81 -13.57 9.15
C ILE A 177 -11.82 -14.56 10.30
N GLU A 178 -12.99 -14.87 10.87
CA GLU A 178 -13.10 -15.86 11.94
C GLU A 178 -12.77 -17.28 11.47
N LYS A 179 -13.23 -17.67 10.27
CA LYS A 179 -12.82 -18.92 9.61
C LYS A 179 -11.31 -18.98 9.39
N ALA A 180 -10.70 -17.87 8.95
CA ALA A 180 -9.25 -17.77 8.79
C ALA A 180 -8.48 -17.92 10.11
N LYS A 181 -8.93 -17.24 11.17
CA LYS A 181 -8.35 -17.36 12.52
C LYS A 181 -8.52 -18.77 13.08
N TYR A 182 -9.63 -19.44 12.80
CA TYR A 182 -9.85 -20.84 13.15
C TYR A 182 -8.86 -21.76 12.42
N PHE A 183 -8.72 -21.60 11.10
CA PHE A 183 -7.77 -22.37 10.30
C PHE A 183 -6.32 -22.19 10.76
N GLU A 184 -5.84 -20.94 10.95
CA GLU A 184 -4.47 -20.70 11.39
C GLU A 184 -4.19 -21.26 12.80
N ARG A 185 -5.20 -21.27 13.70
CA ARG A 185 -5.08 -21.96 15.00
C ARG A 185 -4.83 -23.46 14.83
N LEU A 186 -5.57 -24.14 13.97
CA LEU A 186 -5.35 -25.58 13.71
C LEU A 186 -3.94 -25.86 13.16
N VAL A 187 -3.40 -24.96 12.34
CA VAL A 187 -2.02 -25.07 11.84
C VAL A 187 -1.00 -24.84 12.96
N THR A 188 -1.20 -23.82 13.81
CA THR A 188 -0.29 -23.53 14.92
C THR A 188 -0.31 -24.60 16.01
N ASP A 189 -1.47 -25.21 16.27
CA ASP A 189 -1.64 -26.32 17.22
C ASP A 189 -1.09 -27.66 16.69
N GLY A 190 -0.58 -27.69 15.46
CA GLY A 190 -0.02 -28.89 14.83
C GLY A 190 -1.07 -29.90 14.34
N LYS A 191 -2.37 -29.53 14.35
CA LYS A 191 -3.46 -30.36 13.80
C LYS A 191 -3.46 -30.39 12.27
N ILE A 192 -2.92 -29.35 11.64
CA ILE A 192 -2.76 -29.25 10.19
C ILE A 192 -1.29 -28.94 9.87
N SER A 193 -0.69 -29.76 9.03
CA SER A 193 0.66 -29.57 8.51
C SER A 193 0.64 -28.83 7.18
N VAL A 194 1.67 -28.02 6.92
CA VAL A 194 1.80 -27.27 5.66
C VAL A 194 2.83 -27.93 4.78
N PHE A 195 2.42 -28.41 3.61
CA PHE A 195 3.36 -28.99 2.65
C PHE A 195 3.87 -27.90 1.68
N HIS A 196 5.16 -28.02 1.33
CA HIS A 196 5.92 -27.01 0.59
C HIS A 196 6.46 -27.64 -0.69
N PRO A 197 5.70 -27.63 -1.79
CA PRO A 197 6.17 -28.24 -3.01
C PRO A 197 7.35 -27.45 -3.58
N LYS A 198 8.33 -28.17 -4.16
CA LYS A 198 9.59 -27.58 -4.63
C LYS A 198 9.61 -27.32 -6.14
N LYS A 199 8.89 -28.13 -6.94
CA LYS A 199 8.87 -28.05 -8.40
C LYS A 199 7.61 -28.74 -8.95
N ILE A 200 7.01 -28.18 -10.00
CA ILE A 200 5.98 -28.87 -10.80
C ILE A 200 6.69 -29.82 -11.76
N ASN A 201 6.44 -31.12 -11.64
CA ASN A 201 7.06 -32.12 -12.51
C ASN A 201 6.25 -32.33 -13.79
N ASN A 202 4.93 -32.12 -13.75
CA ASN A 202 4.01 -32.18 -14.88
C ASN A 202 3.29 -30.84 -15.10
N PRO A 203 3.86 -29.93 -15.93
CA PRO A 203 3.23 -28.66 -16.27
C PRO A 203 1.85 -28.79 -16.94
N GLU A 204 1.60 -29.87 -17.70
CA GLU A 204 0.31 -30.09 -18.36
C GLU A 204 -0.80 -30.33 -17.34
N LEU A 205 -0.53 -31.12 -16.30
CA LEU A 205 -1.48 -31.33 -15.20
C LEU A 205 -1.78 -30.02 -14.46
N ALA A 206 -0.76 -29.19 -14.20
CA ALA A 206 -0.94 -27.90 -13.55
C ALA A 206 -1.77 -26.91 -14.40
N LEU A 207 -1.64 -26.95 -15.73
CA LEU A 207 -2.50 -26.18 -16.63
C LEU A 207 -3.94 -26.68 -16.61
N ASP A 208 -4.14 -28.00 -16.48
CA ASP A 208 -5.46 -28.61 -16.49
C ASP A 208 -6.21 -28.48 -15.17
N VAL A 209 -5.58 -28.57 -14.00
CA VAL A 209 -6.30 -28.53 -12.70
C VAL A 209 -5.84 -27.44 -11.74
N GLY A 210 -4.89 -26.60 -12.16
CA GLY A 210 -4.28 -25.58 -11.33
C GLY A 210 -3.10 -26.11 -10.51
N GLU A 211 -2.22 -25.20 -10.10
CA GLU A 211 -0.97 -25.54 -9.40
C GLU A 211 -1.21 -26.29 -8.09
N GLU A 212 -2.18 -25.85 -7.28
CA GLU A 212 -2.49 -26.44 -5.98
C GLU A 212 -2.81 -27.94 -6.09
N LEU A 213 -3.82 -28.29 -6.90
CA LEU A 213 -4.26 -29.67 -7.04
C LEU A 213 -3.19 -30.54 -7.72
N ALA A 214 -2.50 -30.01 -8.73
CA ALA A 214 -1.40 -30.71 -9.37
C ALA A 214 -0.29 -31.08 -8.37
N PHE A 215 0.11 -30.15 -7.50
CA PHE A 215 1.12 -30.44 -6.48
C PHE A 215 0.68 -31.55 -5.52
N MET A 216 -0.58 -31.56 -5.08
CA MET A 216 -1.10 -32.61 -4.19
C MET A 216 -1.14 -33.97 -4.86
N LEU A 217 -1.60 -34.02 -6.12
CA LEU A 217 -1.66 -35.26 -6.91
C LEU A 217 -0.26 -35.84 -7.17
N GLU A 218 0.72 -34.99 -7.48
CA GLU A 218 2.11 -35.41 -7.65
C GLU A 218 2.73 -35.92 -6.35
N GLU A 219 2.49 -35.23 -5.23
CA GLU A 219 3.00 -35.62 -3.91
C GLU A 219 2.50 -37.01 -3.49
N VAL A 220 1.21 -37.28 -3.68
CA VAL A 220 0.62 -38.59 -3.38
C VAL A 220 1.15 -39.69 -4.31
N ARG A 221 1.46 -39.35 -5.57
CA ARG A 221 2.00 -40.31 -6.56
C ARG A 221 3.47 -40.65 -6.33
N GLU A 222 4.30 -39.68 -5.93
CA GLU A 222 5.75 -39.85 -5.76
C GLU A 222 6.13 -40.49 -4.43
N ASN A 223 5.26 -40.39 -3.42
CA ASN A 223 5.45 -41.00 -2.10
C ASN A 223 4.40 -42.09 -1.77
N PRO A 224 4.22 -43.14 -2.60
CA PRO A 224 3.23 -44.18 -2.36
C PRO A 224 3.60 -45.12 -1.20
N ALA A 225 4.81 -44.98 -0.62
CA ALA A 225 5.49 -45.98 0.20
C ALA A 225 6.05 -45.45 1.53
N ASN A 226 5.26 -44.66 2.27
CA ASN A 226 5.34 -44.73 3.73
C ASN A 226 4.25 -45.71 4.20
N GLU A 227 4.38 -46.30 5.39
CA GLU A 227 3.46 -47.32 5.94
C GLU A 227 1.98 -46.87 6.07
N SER A 228 1.63 -45.65 5.63
CA SER A 228 0.31 -45.03 5.73
C SER A 228 -0.16 -44.51 4.36
N GLN A 229 -1.41 -44.83 4.00
CA GLN A 229 -2.10 -44.39 2.78
C GLN A 229 -2.08 -42.86 2.66
N SER A 230 -1.83 -42.34 1.45
CA SER A 230 -1.92 -40.90 1.15
C SER A 230 -3.03 -40.65 0.14
N VAL A 231 -3.89 -39.66 0.41
CA VAL A 231 -5.11 -39.38 -0.38
C VAL A 231 -5.28 -37.86 -0.53
N VAL A 232 -5.71 -37.42 -1.72
CA VAL A 232 -6.14 -36.05 -1.97
C VAL A 232 -7.65 -35.96 -1.80
N VAL A 233 -8.10 -34.96 -1.05
CA VAL A 233 -9.50 -34.67 -0.79
C VAL A 233 -9.91 -33.51 -1.68
N CYS A 234 -10.80 -33.79 -2.62
CA CYS A 234 -11.36 -32.80 -3.52
C CYS A 234 -12.77 -33.20 -3.98
N SER A 235 -13.62 -32.20 -4.19
CA SER A 235 -15.01 -32.45 -4.61
C SER A 235 -15.10 -32.81 -6.10
N TYR A 236 -15.95 -33.79 -6.43
CA TYR A 236 -16.25 -34.18 -7.81
C TYR A 236 -17.45 -33.40 -8.37
N PRO A 237 -17.44 -32.99 -9.65
CA PRO A 237 -16.32 -33.07 -10.60
C PRO A 237 -15.31 -31.93 -10.43
N VAL A 238 -14.05 -32.22 -10.80
CA VAL A 238 -13.00 -31.21 -10.98
C VAL A 238 -13.09 -30.68 -12.41
N TYR A 239 -13.03 -29.37 -12.57
CA TYR A 239 -13.11 -28.72 -13.88
C TYR A 239 -11.77 -28.15 -14.31
N LYS A 240 -11.57 -28.03 -15.63
CA LYS A 240 -10.31 -27.53 -16.19
C LYS A 240 -10.00 -26.09 -15.74
N ALA A 241 -8.79 -25.89 -15.22
CA ALA A 241 -8.26 -24.56 -14.90
C ALA A 241 -8.02 -23.74 -16.18
N GLY A 242 -7.92 -22.42 -16.04
CA GLY A 242 -7.55 -21.55 -17.17
C GLY A 242 -8.71 -21.05 -18.05
N GLY A 243 -9.90 -20.83 -17.48
CA GLY A 243 -10.96 -20.06 -18.14
C GLY A 243 -12.08 -20.88 -18.77
N THR A 244 -12.20 -22.17 -18.43
CA THR A 244 -13.37 -22.99 -18.84
C THR A 244 -14.57 -22.87 -17.89
N PHE A 245 -14.49 -22.08 -16.80
CA PHE A 245 -15.59 -21.74 -15.85
C PHE A 245 -16.62 -22.85 -15.53
N ARG A 246 -16.14 -24.10 -15.32
CA ARG A 246 -16.94 -25.31 -15.05
C ARG A 246 -17.67 -25.94 -16.25
N GLU A 247 -17.24 -25.65 -17.47
CA GLU A 247 -17.80 -26.25 -18.69
C GLU A 247 -17.15 -27.58 -19.06
N VAL A 248 -15.85 -27.73 -18.75
CA VAL A 248 -15.06 -28.91 -19.12
C VAL A 248 -14.54 -29.58 -17.86
N GLU A 249 -14.93 -30.84 -17.64
CA GLU A 249 -14.38 -31.67 -16.56
C GLU A 249 -12.91 -32.02 -16.88
N ALA A 250 -12.05 -31.94 -15.88
CA ALA A 250 -10.67 -32.37 -15.99
C ALA A 250 -10.61 -33.91 -15.94
N ASP A 251 -9.83 -34.52 -16.84
CA ASP A 251 -9.63 -35.96 -16.82
C ASP A 251 -8.62 -36.33 -15.72
N LEU A 252 -9.14 -36.87 -14.62
CA LEU A 252 -8.37 -37.35 -13.47
C LEU A 252 -8.39 -38.87 -13.35
N SER A 253 -8.68 -39.59 -14.44
CA SER A 253 -8.80 -41.05 -14.44
C SER A 253 -7.57 -41.77 -13.88
N LEU A 254 -6.38 -41.22 -14.12
CA LEU A 254 -5.11 -41.76 -13.61
C LEU A 254 -4.95 -41.64 -12.08
N PHE A 255 -5.75 -40.80 -11.44
CA PHE A 255 -5.64 -40.45 -10.01
C PHE A 255 -6.84 -40.92 -9.19
N HIS A 256 -7.85 -41.58 -9.78
CA HIS A 256 -9.06 -42.01 -9.07
C HIS A 256 -8.79 -42.87 -7.83
N HIS A 257 -7.70 -43.64 -7.80
CA HIS A 257 -7.30 -44.43 -6.63
C HIS A 257 -6.62 -43.64 -5.50
N SER A 258 -6.51 -42.33 -5.66
CA SER A 258 -5.86 -41.42 -4.72
C SER A 258 -6.73 -40.19 -4.40
N LEU A 259 -8.01 -40.20 -4.83
CA LEU A 259 -8.96 -39.11 -4.67
C LEU A 259 -10.12 -39.54 -3.80
N THR A 260 -10.57 -38.66 -2.91
CA THR A 260 -11.78 -38.85 -2.11
C THR A 260 -12.55 -37.54 -1.96
N SER A 261 -13.82 -37.63 -1.61
CA SER A 261 -14.70 -36.48 -1.38
C SER A 261 -14.79 -36.12 0.11
N CYS A 262 -15.28 -34.91 0.41
CA CYS A 262 -15.62 -34.55 1.78
C CYS A 262 -16.69 -35.49 2.34
N SER A 263 -17.69 -35.87 1.55
CA SER A 263 -18.79 -36.76 1.94
C SER A 263 -18.30 -38.14 2.37
N GLN A 264 -17.33 -38.72 1.66
CA GLN A 264 -16.72 -40.00 2.05
C GLN A 264 -15.98 -39.87 3.38
N LEU A 265 -15.25 -38.77 3.61
CA LEU A 265 -14.61 -38.52 4.90
C LEU A 265 -15.62 -38.37 6.04
N ILE A 266 -16.73 -37.67 5.83
CA ILE A 266 -17.79 -37.55 6.84
C ILE A 266 -18.37 -38.93 7.21
N LYS A 267 -18.62 -39.79 6.22
CA LYS A 267 -19.05 -41.18 6.47
C LYS A 267 -17.98 -41.92 7.30
N LYS A 268 -16.70 -41.79 6.96
CA LYS A 268 -15.60 -42.41 7.71
C LYS A 268 -15.47 -41.91 9.15
N LEU A 269 -15.63 -40.61 9.39
CA LEU A 269 -15.61 -40.03 10.74
C LEU A 269 -16.72 -40.62 11.63
N LYS A 270 -17.89 -40.88 11.04
CA LYS A 270 -19.00 -41.58 11.72
C LYS A 270 -18.63 -43.02 12.03
N ASP A 271 -18.04 -43.74 11.07
CA ASP A 271 -17.62 -45.14 11.27
C ASP A 271 -16.55 -45.28 12.36
N LEU A 272 -15.68 -44.28 12.50
CA LEU A 272 -14.68 -44.19 13.58
C LEU A 272 -15.26 -43.69 14.91
N ALA A 273 -16.57 -43.46 15.00
CA ALA A 273 -17.27 -42.94 16.18
C ALA A 273 -16.75 -41.59 16.70
N VAL A 274 -16.18 -40.76 15.81
CA VAL A 274 -15.68 -39.40 16.14
C VAL A 274 -16.81 -38.38 16.13
N ILE A 275 -17.84 -38.63 15.31
CA ILE A 275 -19.01 -37.75 15.17
C ILE A 275 -20.32 -38.51 15.40
N THR A 276 -21.37 -37.78 15.78
CA THR A 276 -22.73 -38.32 15.97
C THR A 276 -23.48 -38.51 14.65
N GLU A 277 -24.52 -39.34 14.67
CA GLU A 277 -25.46 -39.50 13.54
C GLU A 277 -26.03 -38.15 13.07
N PHE A 278 -26.44 -37.31 14.03
CA PHE A 278 -27.01 -36.00 13.74
C PHE A 278 -26.03 -35.08 13.01
N GLN A 279 -24.77 -35.05 13.44
CA GLN A 279 -23.71 -34.29 12.79
C GLN A 279 -23.43 -34.81 11.37
N CYS A 280 -23.38 -36.14 11.20
CA CYS A 280 -23.16 -36.77 9.90
C CYS A 280 -24.26 -36.39 8.90
N VAL A 281 -25.54 -36.54 9.28
CA VAL A 281 -26.68 -36.18 8.42
C VAL A 281 -26.68 -34.69 8.07
N LYS A 282 -26.40 -33.81 9.04
CA LYS A 282 -26.32 -32.36 8.81
C LYS A 282 -25.23 -32.02 7.79
N ALA A 283 -24.03 -32.58 7.94
CA ALA A 283 -22.91 -32.32 7.04
C ALA A 283 -23.17 -32.86 5.62
N LEU A 284 -23.70 -34.07 5.48
CA LEU A 284 -24.03 -34.66 4.17
C LEU A 284 -25.15 -33.89 3.44
N ASN A 285 -26.13 -33.35 4.15
CA ASN A 285 -27.18 -32.52 3.55
C ASN A 285 -26.62 -31.21 2.94
N TYR A 286 -25.60 -30.62 3.56
CA TYR A 286 -24.89 -29.47 2.99
C TYR A 286 -24.05 -29.90 1.78
N LEU A 287 -23.20 -30.92 1.94
CA LEU A 287 -22.26 -31.37 0.91
C LEU A 287 -22.96 -31.87 -0.36
N SER A 288 -24.08 -32.58 -0.25
CA SER A 288 -24.84 -33.07 -1.41
C SER A 288 -25.38 -31.98 -2.34
N GLN A 289 -25.43 -30.72 -1.90
CA GLN A 289 -25.77 -29.57 -2.75
C GLN A 289 -24.57 -29.05 -3.55
N HIS A 290 -23.36 -29.46 -3.18
CA HIS A 290 -22.10 -28.85 -3.61
C HIS A 290 -21.10 -29.83 -4.25
N GLU A 291 -21.22 -31.13 -3.98
CA GLU A 291 -20.39 -32.18 -4.56
C GLU A 291 -21.20 -33.41 -4.97
N LYS A 292 -20.68 -34.13 -5.97
CA LYS A 292 -21.16 -35.44 -6.41
C LYS A 292 -20.23 -36.54 -5.90
N GLU A 293 -20.68 -37.79 -5.94
CA GLU A 293 -19.82 -38.94 -5.62
C GLU A 293 -18.79 -39.18 -6.72
N TRP A 294 -17.55 -39.49 -6.33
CA TRP A 294 -16.50 -39.89 -7.26
C TRP A 294 -16.87 -41.20 -7.98
N PRO A 295 -16.47 -41.40 -9.25
CA PRO A 295 -16.79 -42.62 -10.00
C PRO A 295 -16.18 -43.91 -9.41
N VAL A 296 -15.11 -43.78 -8.62
CA VAL A 296 -14.43 -44.90 -7.95
C VAL A 296 -14.54 -44.68 -6.45
N ASP A 297 -15.03 -45.70 -5.74
CA ASP A 297 -15.06 -45.69 -4.28
C ASP A 297 -13.67 -46.05 -3.74
N LEU A 298 -13.14 -45.18 -2.88
CA LEU A 298 -11.84 -45.33 -2.26
C LEU A 298 -12.04 -45.43 -0.75
N GLU A 299 -11.70 -46.58 -0.17
CA GLU A 299 -11.69 -46.73 1.28
C GLU A 299 -10.49 -45.98 1.87
N VAL A 300 -10.76 -45.02 2.76
CA VAL A 300 -9.74 -44.29 3.50
C VAL A 300 -9.41 -45.03 4.81
N PHE A 301 -8.16 -45.44 4.97
CA PHE A 301 -7.67 -46.15 6.15
C PHE A 301 -7.42 -45.21 7.32
N SER A 302 -7.60 -45.70 8.55
CA SER A 302 -7.25 -44.95 9.76
C SER A 302 -5.78 -44.56 9.76
N GLY A 303 -5.45 -43.32 10.12
CA GLY A 303 -4.08 -42.80 10.07
C GLY A 303 -3.61 -42.36 8.68
N ALA A 304 -4.49 -42.31 7.68
CA ALA A 304 -4.13 -41.80 6.36
C ALA A 304 -3.67 -40.35 6.37
N ARG A 305 -2.79 -40.02 5.41
CA ARG A 305 -2.35 -38.66 5.10
C ARG A 305 -3.35 -38.03 4.13
N LEU A 306 -4.02 -36.98 4.58
CA LEU A 306 -5.06 -36.28 3.81
C LEU A 306 -4.53 -34.94 3.30
N PHE A 307 -4.47 -34.78 1.98
CA PHE A 307 -4.14 -33.52 1.34
C PHE A 307 -5.43 -32.80 0.96
N LEU A 308 -5.74 -31.69 1.61
CA LEU A 308 -6.98 -30.95 1.39
C LEU A 308 -6.75 -29.80 0.42
N ASP A 309 -7.58 -29.71 -0.62
CA ASP A 309 -7.65 -28.52 -1.46
C ASP A 309 -8.42 -27.37 -0.79
N SER A 310 -8.23 -26.16 -1.31
CA SER A 310 -8.87 -24.93 -0.83
C SER A 310 -10.40 -25.06 -0.67
N LEU A 311 -11.06 -25.78 -1.58
CA LEU A 311 -12.51 -25.95 -1.56
C LEU A 311 -12.94 -26.92 -0.44
N SER A 312 -12.25 -28.05 -0.30
CA SER A 312 -12.51 -29.03 0.75
C SER A 312 -12.27 -28.44 2.14
N ILE A 313 -11.24 -27.61 2.32
CA ILE A 313 -11.01 -26.86 3.56
C ILE A 313 -12.24 -25.99 3.86
N THR A 314 -12.72 -25.23 2.87
CA THR A 314 -13.88 -24.34 3.02
C THR A 314 -15.14 -25.12 3.42
N TYR A 315 -15.40 -26.25 2.76
CA TYR A 315 -16.55 -27.10 3.08
C TYR A 315 -16.46 -27.70 4.47
N LEU A 316 -15.32 -28.28 4.84
CA LEU A 316 -15.10 -28.90 6.14
C LEU A 316 -15.15 -27.90 7.30
N ILE A 317 -14.71 -26.64 7.08
CA ILE A 317 -14.93 -25.56 8.06
C ILE A 317 -16.42 -25.26 8.19
N THR A 318 -17.14 -25.14 7.06
CA THR A 318 -18.56 -24.75 7.06
C THR A 318 -19.45 -25.79 7.75
N VAL A 319 -19.09 -27.08 7.67
CA VAL A 319 -19.83 -28.16 8.35
C VAL A 319 -19.27 -28.51 9.75
N ASP A 320 -18.30 -27.76 10.27
CA ASP A 320 -17.64 -27.98 11.58
C ASP A 320 -16.92 -29.34 11.70
N MET A 321 -16.24 -29.80 10.65
CA MET A 321 -15.60 -31.12 10.55
C MET A 321 -14.08 -31.10 10.36
N LEU A 322 -13.47 -29.92 10.13
CA LEU A 322 -12.04 -29.85 9.81
C LEU A 322 -11.14 -30.34 10.95
N ASP A 323 -11.39 -29.93 12.19
CA ASP A 323 -10.60 -30.37 13.35
C ASP A 323 -10.83 -31.84 13.72
N ARG A 324 -12.02 -32.37 13.43
CA ARG A 324 -12.40 -33.79 13.64
C ARG A 324 -11.52 -34.75 12.87
N LEU A 325 -10.94 -34.33 11.74
CA LEU A 325 -10.00 -35.17 10.99
C LEU A 325 -8.76 -35.52 11.84
N SER A 326 -8.19 -34.53 12.54
CA SER A 326 -7.06 -34.77 13.43
C SER A 326 -7.44 -35.61 14.66
N GLU A 327 -8.66 -35.42 15.20
CA GLU A 327 -9.18 -36.23 16.32
C GLU A 327 -9.39 -37.70 15.93
N ALA A 328 -9.71 -37.96 14.67
CA ALA A 328 -9.81 -39.30 14.09
C ALA A 328 -8.45 -39.96 13.82
N GLY A 329 -7.34 -39.25 14.09
CA GLY A 329 -5.98 -39.73 13.89
C GLY A 329 -5.44 -39.56 12.47
N PHE A 330 -6.09 -38.78 11.59
CA PHE A 330 -5.57 -38.49 10.26
C PHE A 330 -4.44 -37.44 10.31
N GLU A 331 -3.46 -37.59 9.42
CA GLU A 331 -2.43 -36.57 9.21
C GLU A 331 -2.90 -35.60 8.12
N VAL A 332 -3.31 -34.39 8.51
CA VAL A 332 -3.88 -33.41 7.57
C VAL A 332 -2.79 -32.49 7.02
N TYR A 333 -2.75 -32.36 5.70
CA TYR A 333 -1.83 -31.51 4.96
C TYR A 333 -2.57 -30.51 4.07
N VAL A 334 -2.05 -29.28 4.02
CA VAL A 334 -2.58 -28.19 3.18
C VAL A 334 -1.47 -27.50 2.41
N PHE A 335 -1.82 -26.97 1.24
CA PHE A 335 -0.88 -26.26 0.39
C PHE A 335 -0.46 -24.94 1.04
N LYS A 336 0.85 -24.61 0.97
CA LYS A 336 1.38 -23.36 1.51
C LYS A 336 0.63 -22.12 0.98
N GLY A 337 0.27 -22.11 -0.30
CA GLY A 337 -0.48 -21.01 -0.90
C GLY A 337 -1.80 -20.73 -0.19
N GLU A 338 -2.51 -21.76 0.27
CA GLU A 338 -3.78 -21.59 0.97
C GLU A 338 -3.59 -21.04 2.39
N ARG A 339 -2.55 -21.49 3.10
CA ARG A 339 -2.19 -20.85 4.39
C ARG A 339 -1.82 -19.38 4.21
N ASP A 340 -1.04 -19.07 3.18
CA ASP A 340 -0.64 -17.69 2.87
C ASP A 340 -1.89 -16.83 2.53
N ARG A 341 -2.90 -17.40 1.88
CA ARG A 341 -4.21 -16.75 1.63
C ARG A 341 -4.95 -16.40 2.92
N TYR A 342 -5.14 -17.38 3.82
CA TYR A 342 -5.78 -17.14 5.12
C TYR A 342 -5.02 -16.12 5.97
N ARG A 343 -3.69 -16.18 6.00
CA ARG A 343 -2.86 -15.19 6.70
C ARG A 343 -2.99 -13.79 6.12
N THR A 344 -3.09 -13.67 4.80
CA THR A 344 -3.33 -12.38 4.12
C THR A 344 -4.67 -11.81 4.54
N LEU A 345 -5.71 -12.64 4.59
CA LEU A 345 -7.05 -12.23 5.04
C LEU A 345 -7.06 -11.77 6.51
N ILE A 346 -6.41 -12.50 7.42
CA ILE A 346 -6.27 -12.10 8.84
C ILE A 346 -5.52 -10.76 8.94
N ASN A 347 -4.43 -10.62 8.19
CA ASN A 347 -3.61 -9.40 8.19
C ASN A 347 -4.41 -8.19 7.71
N TYR A 348 -5.22 -8.38 6.67
CA TYR A 348 -6.13 -7.35 6.14
C TYR A 348 -7.19 -6.96 7.16
N GLY A 349 -7.84 -7.93 7.83
CA GLY A 349 -8.77 -7.67 8.93
C GLY A 349 -8.15 -6.81 10.04
N SER A 350 -6.92 -7.14 10.46
CA SER A 350 -6.16 -6.35 11.44
C SER A 350 -5.81 -4.93 10.97
N VAL A 351 -5.63 -4.72 9.66
CA VAL A 351 -5.41 -3.38 9.09
C VAL A 351 -6.71 -2.56 9.13
N VAL A 352 -7.84 -3.17 8.76
CA VAL A 352 -9.17 -2.54 8.81
C VAL A 352 -9.53 -2.11 10.23
N GLU A 353 -9.32 -2.96 11.24
CA GLU A 353 -9.56 -2.63 12.65
C GLU A 353 -8.73 -1.42 13.13
N GLN A 354 -7.48 -1.31 12.66
CA GLN A 354 -6.62 -0.16 12.96
C GLN A 354 -7.14 1.12 12.30
N ALA A 355 -7.56 1.06 11.04
CA ALA A 355 -8.17 2.20 10.36
C ALA A 355 -9.47 2.65 11.03
N ASP A 356 -10.34 1.71 11.42
CA ASP A 356 -11.56 2.02 12.17
C ASP A 356 -11.25 2.74 13.48
N SER A 357 -10.24 2.25 14.22
CA SER A 357 -9.79 2.88 15.46
C SER A 357 -9.29 4.31 15.24
N LYS A 358 -8.62 4.58 14.11
CA LYS A 358 -8.18 5.94 13.74
C LYS A 358 -9.35 6.85 13.39
N ILE A 359 -10.30 6.40 12.57
CA ILE A 359 -11.51 7.17 12.23
C ILE A 359 -12.29 7.52 13.50
N GLU A 360 -12.43 6.57 14.43
CA GLU A 360 -13.11 6.78 15.70
C GLU A 360 -12.35 7.75 16.63
N SER A 361 -11.01 7.74 16.60
CA SER A 361 -10.17 8.72 17.30
C SER A 361 -10.42 10.13 16.78
N ILE A 362 -10.38 10.33 15.46
CA ILE A 362 -10.67 11.62 14.80
C ILE A 362 -12.05 12.12 15.25
N ARG A 363 -13.06 11.26 15.15
CA ARG A 363 -14.44 11.57 15.53
C ARG A 363 -14.54 12.05 16.98
N LYS A 364 -13.89 11.36 17.92
CA LYS A 364 -13.87 11.75 19.34
C LYS A 364 -13.17 13.08 19.57
N LEU A 365 -12.01 13.30 18.94
CA LEU A 365 -11.24 14.55 19.08
C LEU A 365 -12.03 15.76 18.59
N PHE A 366 -12.59 15.70 17.38
CA PHE A 366 -13.38 16.80 16.83
C PHE A 366 -14.71 16.99 17.58
N PHE A 367 -15.36 15.91 18.05
CA PHE A 367 -16.54 16.02 18.90
C PHE A 367 -16.23 16.77 20.21
N ASN A 368 -15.15 16.41 20.90
CA ASN A 368 -14.74 17.11 22.12
C ASN A 368 -14.40 18.58 21.83
N GLY A 369 -13.74 18.85 20.68
CA GLY A 369 -13.49 20.20 20.19
C GLY A 369 -14.77 21.00 19.96
N LEU A 370 -15.81 20.40 19.39
CA LEU A 370 -17.11 21.04 19.18
C LEU A 370 -17.79 21.37 20.52
N THR A 371 -17.77 20.42 21.47
CA THR A 371 -18.37 20.63 22.80
C THR A 371 -17.68 21.72 23.62
N SER A 372 -16.36 21.88 23.46
CA SER A 372 -15.57 22.93 24.14
C SER A 372 -15.62 24.28 23.43
N GLY A 373 -16.20 24.36 22.22
CA GLY A 373 -16.20 25.56 21.38
C GLY A 373 -14.87 25.82 20.64
N LYS A 374 -13.88 24.94 20.82
CA LYS A 374 -12.58 25.02 20.14
C LYS A 374 -12.70 24.76 18.63
N VAL A 375 -13.60 23.85 18.26
CA VAL A 375 -13.96 23.54 16.88
C VAL A 375 -15.31 24.18 16.56
N THR A 376 -15.46 24.71 15.35
CA THR A 376 -16.73 25.22 14.82
C THR A 376 -17.02 24.58 13.47
N LEU A 377 -18.31 24.36 13.17
CA LEU A 377 -18.76 23.90 11.86
C LEU A 377 -18.89 25.09 10.91
N ALA A 378 -18.46 24.92 9.67
CA ALA A 378 -18.76 25.88 8.61
C ALA A 378 -20.28 25.93 8.29
N GLU A 379 -20.68 26.98 7.59
CA GLU A 379 -22.05 27.10 7.08
C GLU A 379 -22.32 26.07 5.98
N ILE A 380 -23.60 25.70 5.83
CA ILE A 380 -24.05 24.80 4.77
C ILE A 380 -24.17 25.62 3.47
N PRO A 381 -23.62 25.15 2.33
CA PRO A 381 -23.77 25.85 1.06
C PRO A 381 -25.25 26.07 0.70
N LEU A 382 -25.62 27.31 0.34
CA LEU A 382 -27.01 27.73 0.11
C LEU A 382 -27.69 27.12 -1.13
N LYS A 383 -26.95 26.46 -2.03
CA LYS A 383 -27.50 25.86 -3.28
C LYS A 383 -28.11 24.47 -3.03
N LYS A 384 -29.20 24.40 -2.25
CA LYS A 384 -29.99 23.18 -2.03
C LYS A 384 -30.71 22.67 -3.29
N ASP A 385 -31.10 23.56 -4.21
CA ASP A 385 -32.02 23.21 -5.30
C ASP A 385 -31.43 22.33 -6.41
N GLN A 386 -30.09 22.26 -6.54
CA GLN A 386 -29.42 21.35 -7.49
C GLN A 386 -28.99 20.02 -6.84
N ILE A 387 -28.82 20.00 -5.52
CA ILE A 387 -28.36 18.82 -4.76
C ILE A 387 -29.55 17.90 -4.43
N ALA A 388 -30.74 18.47 -4.23
CA ALA A 388 -31.98 17.73 -3.95
C ALA A 388 -32.49 16.87 -5.13
N ALA A 389 -31.96 17.03 -6.34
CA ALA A 389 -32.38 16.26 -7.53
C ALA A 389 -31.73 14.87 -7.64
N SER A 390 -30.72 14.57 -6.81
CA SER A 390 -30.10 13.25 -6.73
C SER A 390 -30.37 12.66 -5.34
N GLU A 391 -31.10 11.54 -5.29
CA GLU A 391 -31.72 10.98 -4.08
C GLU A 391 -30.77 10.60 -2.92
N ASN A 392 -29.46 10.89 -2.96
CA ASN A 392 -28.54 10.64 -1.84
C ASN A 392 -27.23 11.47 -1.82
N ASN A 393 -27.01 12.44 -2.71
CA ASN A 393 -25.72 13.17 -2.74
C ASN A 393 -25.75 14.39 -1.82
N TYR A 394 -25.30 14.23 -0.58
CA TYR A 394 -24.91 15.39 0.23
C TYR A 394 -23.50 15.84 -0.20
N ALA A 395 -23.22 17.14 -0.10
CA ALA A 395 -21.91 17.69 -0.41
C ALA A 395 -20.81 17.03 0.45
N LYS A 396 -19.66 16.74 -0.17
CA LYS A 396 -18.51 16.14 0.52
C LYS A 396 -17.76 17.19 1.34
N PRO A 397 -17.04 16.81 2.41
CA PRO A 397 -16.34 17.79 3.25
C PRO A 397 -15.39 18.71 2.46
N THR A 398 -14.67 18.16 1.49
CA THR A 398 -13.74 18.93 0.64
C THR A 398 -14.48 19.90 -0.30
N GLU A 399 -15.71 19.61 -0.71
CA GLU A 399 -16.53 20.52 -1.53
C GLU A 399 -17.05 21.71 -0.69
N GLU A 400 -17.38 21.46 0.57
CA GLU A 400 -17.81 22.47 1.55
C GLU A 400 -16.65 23.32 2.10
N LEU A 401 -15.41 23.00 1.75
CA LEU A 401 -14.22 23.68 2.24
C LEU A 401 -14.26 25.19 1.97
N PHE A 402 -14.83 25.61 0.84
CA PHE A 402 -14.95 27.03 0.48
C PHE A 402 -15.79 27.85 1.46
N GLU A 403 -16.81 27.26 2.08
CA GLU A 403 -17.60 27.93 3.12
C GLU A 403 -16.79 28.10 4.41
N ALA A 404 -16.00 27.09 4.77
CA ALA A 404 -15.11 27.15 5.92
C ALA A 404 -14.00 28.21 5.74
N LEU A 405 -13.46 28.34 4.52
CA LEU A 405 -12.38 29.27 4.21
C LEU A 405 -12.79 30.75 4.41
N LYS A 406 -14.07 31.09 4.29
CA LYS A 406 -14.58 32.46 4.49
C LYS A 406 -14.23 33.03 5.87
N ILE A 407 -14.09 32.18 6.88
CA ILE A 407 -13.89 32.56 8.28
C ILE A 407 -12.53 32.12 8.86
N CYS A 408 -11.62 31.63 8.01
CA CYS A 408 -10.30 31.13 8.43
C CYS A 408 -9.15 31.95 7.84
N ASP A 409 -8.01 31.93 8.54
CA ASP A 409 -6.77 32.59 8.11
C ASP A 409 -5.94 31.67 7.20
N ALA A 410 -6.09 30.36 7.36
CA ALA A 410 -5.28 29.33 6.71
C ALA A 410 -6.08 28.04 6.48
N ALA A 411 -5.66 27.24 5.50
CA ALA A 411 -6.22 25.92 5.19
C ALA A 411 -5.18 24.82 5.37
N LEU A 412 -5.56 23.71 6.00
CA LEU A 412 -4.74 22.51 6.11
C LEU A 412 -5.30 21.42 5.19
N ILE A 413 -4.59 21.12 4.10
CA ILE A 413 -5.04 20.22 3.02
C ILE A 413 -3.87 19.39 2.50
N ASP A 414 -3.96 18.07 2.63
CA ASP A 414 -2.96 17.11 2.15
C ASP A 414 -3.31 16.49 0.80
N ASP A 415 -4.48 16.78 0.23
CA ASP A 415 -4.80 16.41 -1.15
C ASP A 415 -3.83 17.08 -2.13
N ARG A 416 -3.03 16.26 -2.83
CA ARG A 416 -2.03 16.71 -3.82
C ARG A 416 -2.62 17.58 -4.92
N PHE A 417 -3.85 17.33 -5.34
CA PHE A 417 -4.54 18.14 -6.34
C PHE A 417 -4.72 19.58 -5.85
N MET A 418 -5.05 19.76 -4.58
CA MET A 418 -5.26 21.08 -3.97
C MET A 418 -3.93 21.72 -3.58
N ASN A 419 -3.04 20.97 -2.94
CA ASN A 419 -1.81 21.51 -2.36
C ASN A 419 -0.71 21.84 -3.41
N LYS A 420 -0.91 21.52 -4.69
CA LYS A 420 -0.10 22.08 -5.79
C LYS A 420 -0.18 23.61 -5.89
N HIS A 421 -1.26 24.18 -5.38
CA HIS A 421 -1.44 25.63 -5.28
C HIS A 421 -0.96 26.13 -3.91
N ARG A 422 -0.35 27.32 -3.90
CA ARG A 422 0.07 27.97 -2.65
C ARG A 422 -1.10 28.55 -1.87
N ASN A 423 -2.10 29.09 -2.59
CA ASN A 423 -3.26 29.77 -2.01
C ASN A 423 -4.53 29.35 -2.74
N ILE A 424 -5.67 29.46 -2.06
CA ILE A 424 -7.01 29.41 -2.63
C ILE A 424 -7.54 30.84 -2.70
N ALA A 425 -7.84 31.31 -3.90
CA ALA A 425 -8.56 32.57 -4.10
C ALA A 425 -10.06 32.26 -4.24
N PHE A 426 -10.88 32.93 -3.44
CA PHE A 426 -12.34 32.88 -3.53
C PHE A 426 -12.89 34.24 -3.11
N ASP A 427 -13.92 34.71 -3.81
CA ASP A 427 -14.45 36.07 -3.66
C ASP A 427 -13.32 37.13 -3.72
N GLU A 428 -13.21 37.98 -2.72
CA GLU A 428 -12.14 38.98 -2.56
C GLU A 428 -11.02 38.53 -1.59
N ARG A 429 -11.03 37.26 -1.16
CA ARG A 429 -10.05 36.70 -0.22
C ARG A 429 -9.08 35.73 -0.89
N THR A 430 -7.87 35.69 -0.33
CA THR A 430 -6.84 34.71 -0.69
C THR A 430 -6.35 34.05 0.58
N VAL A 431 -6.56 32.75 0.71
CA VAL A 431 -6.20 31.98 1.90
C VAL A 431 -5.04 31.02 1.56
N PRO A 432 -3.94 31.02 2.32
CA PRO A 432 -2.84 30.09 2.10
C PRO A 432 -3.24 28.64 2.40
N ILE A 433 -2.76 27.73 1.55
CA ILE A 433 -2.82 26.28 1.77
C ILE A 433 -1.55 25.85 2.47
N TYR A 434 -1.70 25.07 3.52
CA TYR A 434 -0.66 24.37 4.27
C TYR A 434 -0.94 22.87 4.28
N THR A 435 0.06 22.07 4.61
CA THR A 435 -0.04 20.61 4.68
C THR A 435 0.37 20.10 6.06
N SER A 436 0.22 18.80 6.32
CA SER A 436 0.72 18.16 7.53
C SER A 436 2.25 18.30 7.69
N LEU A 437 3.03 18.48 6.62
CA LEU A 437 4.46 18.84 6.74
C LEU A 437 4.64 20.23 7.33
N ASP A 438 3.89 21.21 6.83
CA ASP A 438 3.90 22.58 7.36
C ASP A 438 3.45 22.60 8.83
N PHE A 439 2.50 21.72 9.18
CA PHE A 439 2.07 21.56 10.57
C PHE A 439 3.16 20.98 11.47
N ILE A 440 3.91 19.95 11.03
CA ILE A 440 5.07 19.43 11.76
C ILE A 440 6.10 20.53 12.02
N GLU A 441 6.42 21.35 11.01
CA GLU A 441 7.32 22.49 11.19
C GLU A 441 6.78 23.52 12.20
N THR A 442 5.47 23.76 12.16
CA THR A 442 4.79 24.69 13.07
C THR A 442 4.83 24.19 14.52
N LEU A 443 4.62 22.90 14.76
CA LEU A 443 4.70 22.31 16.09
C LEU A 443 6.09 22.47 16.69
N HIS A 444 7.14 22.24 15.90
CA HIS A 444 8.51 22.43 16.34
C HIS A 444 8.82 23.92 16.59
N HIS A 445 8.39 24.80 15.69
CA HIS A 445 8.58 26.25 15.83
C HIS A 445 7.93 26.82 17.10
N LYS A 446 6.74 26.31 17.47
CA LYS A 446 6.03 26.68 18.70
C LYS A 446 6.53 25.95 19.96
N GLY A 447 7.53 25.06 19.83
CA GLY A 447 8.07 24.29 20.96
C GLY A 447 7.14 23.21 21.51
N LEU A 448 6.09 22.82 20.76
CA LEU A 448 5.16 21.76 21.15
C LEU A 448 5.76 20.36 20.94
N ILE A 449 6.76 20.25 20.07
CA ILE A 449 7.53 19.02 19.84
C ILE A 449 9.02 19.35 19.76
N SER A 450 9.85 18.38 20.14
CA SER A 450 11.30 18.46 19.98
C SER A 450 11.74 18.27 18.53
N LYS A 451 12.99 18.65 18.23
CA LYS A 451 13.64 18.37 16.93
C LYS A 451 13.63 16.87 16.59
N ALA A 452 13.89 16.00 17.57
CA ALA A 452 13.87 14.55 17.37
C ALA A 452 12.47 14.06 16.97
N GLN A 453 11.42 14.56 17.61
CA GLN A 453 10.03 14.23 17.25
C GLN A 453 9.66 14.75 15.85
N LYS A 454 10.07 15.97 15.49
CA LYS A 454 9.90 16.51 14.12
C LYS A 454 10.45 15.54 13.07
N LEU A 455 11.70 15.08 13.24
CA LEU A 455 12.35 14.17 12.30
C LEU A 455 11.71 12.77 12.31
N GLU A 456 11.23 12.32 13.47
CA GLU A 456 10.50 11.04 13.57
C GLU A 456 9.17 11.09 12.82
N PHE A 457 8.38 12.18 12.92
CA PHE A 457 7.14 12.32 12.16
C PHE A 457 7.37 12.34 10.64
N ARG A 458 8.44 13.00 10.17
CA ARG A 458 8.86 12.92 8.76
C ARG A 458 9.23 11.50 8.34
N THR A 459 9.88 10.75 9.23
CA THR A 459 10.20 9.34 9.00
C THR A 459 8.95 8.49 8.94
N LEU A 460 7.96 8.72 9.81
CA LEU A 460 6.68 8.01 9.80
C LEU A 460 5.91 8.22 8.50
N LEU A 461 5.87 9.45 7.97
CA LEU A 461 5.28 9.72 6.65
C LEU A 461 5.90 8.81 5.58
N ARG A 462 7.24 8.69 5.53
CA ARG A 462 7.95 7.83 4.58
C ARG A 462 7.74 6.34 4.85
N GLU A 463 7.70 5.91 6.11
CA GLU A 463 7.44 4.51 6.48
C GLU A 463 6.05 4.06 6.01
N PHE A 464 5.08 4.97 6.08
CA PHE A 464 3.71 4.80 5.59
C PHE A 464 3.57 4.93 4.06
N GLY A 465 4.64 5.26 3.32
CA GLY A 465 4.59 5.48 1.87
C GLY A 465 3.78 6.71 1.47
N LEU A 466 3.65 7.69 2.38
CA LEU A 466 3.10 9.01 2.09
C LEU A 466 4.21 9.85 1.46
N GLU A 467 4.08 10.08 0.16
CA GLU A 467 5.20 10.46 -0.69
C GLU A 467 5.38 11.96 -0.91
N ILE A 468 6.55 12.29 -1.46
CA ILE A 468 7.03 13.65 -1.74
C ILE A 468 7.37 14.42 -0.44
N VAL A 469 7.79 13.68 0.59
CA VAL A 469 8.42 14.26 1.78
C VAL A 469 9.80 14.77 1.40
N SER A 470 9.97 16.10 1.36
CA SER A 470 11.24 16.76 1.06
C SER A 470 12.37 16.24 1.96
N ILE A 471 13.62 16.24 1.48
CA ILE A 471 14.79 15.95 2.31
C ILE A 471 15.41 17.29 2.67
N SER A 472 15.59 17.57 3.96
CA SER A 472 16.25 18.80 4.41
C SER A 472 17.72 18.56 4.76
N SER A 473 18.56 19.59 4.64
CA SER A 473 19.96 19.50 5.10
C SER A 473 20.02 19.19 6.59
N GLU A 474 19.12 19.77 7.38
CA GLU A 474 19.00 19.52 8.83
C GLU A 474 18.77 18.04 9.15
N GLU A 475 17.88 17.38 8.39
CA GLU A 475 17.53 15.97 8.59
C GLU A 475 18.70 15.06 8.26
N LEU A 476 19.37 15.27 7.12
CA LEU A 476 20.55 14.49 6.74
C LEU A 476 21.68 14.66 7.76
N GLU A 477 22.03 15.90 8.10
CA GLU A 477 23.09 16.20 9.06
C GLU A 477 22.82 15.55 10.42
N TYR A 478 21.60 15.71 10.95
CA TYR A 478 21.23 15.12 12.22
C TYR A 478 21.43 13.59 12.21
N HIS A 479 20.92 12.90 11.20
CA HIS A 479 21.01 11.43 11.19
C HIS A 479 22.37 10.87 10.77
N LEU A 480 23.16 11.62 9.98
CA LEU A 480 24.54 11.27 9.67
C LEU A 480 25.42 11.35 10.92
N ASN A 481 25.25 12.39 11.74
CA ASN A 481 25.98 12.55 13.01
C ASN A 481 25.65 11.45 14.04
N HIS A 482 24.53 10.75 13.88
CA HIS A 482 24.13 9.61 14.72
C HIS A 482 24.42 8.25 14.06
N SER A 483 25.03 8.23 12.87
CA SER A 483 25.45 6.99 12.20
C SER A 483 26.82 6.56 12.70
N VAL A 484 27.12 5.27 12.58
CA VAL A 484 28.36 4.70 13.13
C VAL A 484 29.08 3.82 12.12
N MET A 485 30.40 3.73 12.26
CA MET A 485 31.18 2.64 11.69
C MET A 485 31.13 1.45 12.64
N SER A 486 30.82 0.27 12.11
CA SER A 486 30.87 -0.98 12.88
C SER A 486 31.28 -2.10 11.95
N ASP A 487 32.26 -2.90 12.37
CA ASP A 487 32.83 -4.01 11.58
C ASP A 487 33.42 -3.54 10.24
N GLY A 488 33.91 -2.30 10.17
CA GLY A 488 34.45 -1.70 8.94
C GLY A 488 33.38 -1.20 7.94
N GLU A 489 32.09 -1.32 8.28
CA GLU A 489 30.98 -0.88 7.44
C GLU A 489 30.25 0.32 8.02
N PHE A 490 29.76 1.20 7.14
CA PHE A 490 28.88 2.29 7.51
C PHE A 490 27.49 1.76 7.85
N LYS A 491 27.05 1.95 9.09
CA LYS A 491 25.72 1.57 9.55
C LYS A 491 24.83 2.83 9.63
N PRO A 492 24.03 3.14 8.60
CA PRO A 492 23.10 4.25 8.64
C PRO A 492 22.00 4.00 9.68
N THR A 493 21.51 5.09 10.27
CA THR A 493 20.30 5.05 11.13
C THR A 493 19.08 4.52 10.37
N LYS A 494 18.03 4.10 11.10
CA LYS A 494 16.77 3.67 10.48
C LYS A 494 16.19 4.78 9.59
N GLN A 495 16.28 6.03 10.02
CA GLN A 495 15.76 7.20 9.31
C GLN A 495 16.48 7.43 7.98
N LEU A 496 17.81 7.32 7.93
CA LEU A 496 18.57 7.38 6.67
C LEU A 496 18.19 6.24 5.72
N ARG A 497 17.98 5.02 6.24
CA ARG A 497 17.47 3.91 5.41
C ARG A 497 16.08 4.19 4.86
N MET A 498 15.19 4.81 5.65
CA MET A 498 13.85 5.21 5.18
C MET A 498 13.91 6.29 4.12
N ILE A 499 14.84 7.25 4.20
CA ILE A 499 15.07 8.23 3.12
C ILE A 499 15.47 7.53 1.83
N ARG A 500 16.40 6.57 1.90
CA ARG A 500 16.83 5.78 0.74
C ARG A 500 15.66 4.97 0.15
N GLU A 501 14.92 4.25 0.99
CA GLU A 501 13.76 3.48 0.57
C GLU A 501 12.68 4.38 -0.05
N ASN A 502 12.42 5.55 0.51
CA ASN A 502 11.45 6.49 -0.01
C ASN A 502 11.82 6.98 -1.43
N LEU A 503 13.07 7.38 -1.66
CA LEU A 503 13.55 7.75 -2.99
C LEU A 503 13.40 6.59 -4.00
N PHE A 504 13.67 5.36 -3.57
CA PHE A 504 13.46 4.18 -4.41
C PHE A 504 11.99 3.93 -4.72
N LEU A 505 11.08 4.08 -3.75
CA LEU A 505 9.64 3.88 -3.94
C LEU A 505 9.07 4.91 -4.93
N ILE A 506 9.44 6.18 -4.77
CA ILE A 506 9.09 7.26 -5.71
C ILE A 506 9.62 6.94 -7.12
N ARG A 507 10.84 6.42 -7.22
CA ARG A 507 11.44 6.06 -8.50
C ARG A 507 10.71 4.93 -9.19
N ILE A 508 10.51 3.78 -8.52
CA ILE A 508 9.89 2.59 -9.15
C ILE A 508 8.41 2.79 -9.48
N SER A 509 7.72 3.68 -8.75
CA SER A 509 6.30 3.98 -8.99
C SER A 509 6.06 4.89 -10.20
N GLY A 510 7.10 5.55 -10.73
CA GLY A 510 6.94 6.54 -11.80
C GLY A 510 6.23 7.82 -11.35
N LEU A 511 6.17 8.08 -10.03
CA LEU A 511 5.41 9.19 -9.47
C LEU A 511 5.93 10.56 -9.91
N VAL A 512 7.25 10.69 -10.03
CA VAL A 512 7.92 11.90 -10.49
C VAL A 512 7.91 11.94 -12.02
N GLN A 513 7.41 13.03 -12.58
CA GLN A 513 7.34 13.25 -14.03
C GLN A 513 7.96 14.60 -14.38
N LEU A 514 8.77 14.64 -15.44
CA LEU A 514 9.41 15.87 -15.92
C LEU A 514 8.62 16.47 -17.10
N PRO A 515 8.46 17.81 -17.16
CA PRO A 515 9.10 18.83 -16.31
C PRO A 515 8.36 19.14 -14.99
N ARG A 516 7.19 18.55 -14.73
CA ARG A 516 6.32 18.90 -13.57
C ARG A 516 7.07 18.92 -12.23
N ASP A 517 7.84 17.88 -11.95
CA ASP A 517 8.50 17.67 -10.65
C ASP A 517 10.01 17.99 -10.69
N ALA A 518 10.47 18.72 -11.71
CA ALA A 518 11.90 19.00 -11.93
C ALA A 518 12.55 19.73 -10.74
N GLN A 519 11.84 20.69 -10.14
CA GLN A 519 12.31 21.46 -8.99
C GLN A 519 12.54 20.56 -7.77
N TRP A 520 11.60 19.66 -7.47
CA TRP A 520 11.73 18.71 -6.37
C TRP A 520 12.95 17.81 -6.53
N LEU A 521 13.13 17.25 -7.74
CA LEU A 521 14.25 16.37 -8.04
C LEU A 521 15.58 17.11 -7.94
N HIS A 522 15.65 18.33 -8.49
CA HIS A 522 16.84 19.17 -8.41
C HIS A 522 17.23 19.51 -6.95
N GLU A 523 16.29 20.01 -6.15
CA GLU A 523 16.57 20.37 -4.76
C GLU A 523 16.91 19.15 -3.89
N THR A 524 16.31 17.99 -4.17
CA THR A 524 16.67 16.71 -3.53
C THR A 524 18.14 16.37 -3.79
N MET A 525 18.56 16.37 -5.05
CA MET A 525 19.93 16.02 -5.44
C MET A 525 20.95 17.04 -4.93
N LYS A 526 20.61 18.33 -4.99
CA LYS A 526 21.42 19.42 -4.45
C LYS A 526 21.59 19.31 -2.93
N THR A 527 20.55 18.91 -2.21
CA THR A 527 20.61 18.70 -0.75
C THR A 527 21.52 17.54 -0.39
N ILE A 528 21.46 16.43 -1.14
CA ILE A 528 22.37 15.28 -0.95
C ILE A 528 23.82 15.67 -1.28
N ALA A 529 24.06 16.38 -2.39
CA ALA A 529 25.39 16.87 -2.78
C ALA A 529 25.99 17.77 -1.70
N LYS A 530 25.18 18.66 -1.12
CA LYS A 530 25.58 19.51 0.01
C LYS A 530 25.94 18.67 1.24
N ALA A 531 25.14 17.64 1.56
CA ALA A 531 25.43 16.75 2.68
C ALA A 531 26.75 15.97 2.50
N ILE A 532 27.08 15.52 1.29
CA ILE A 532 28.39 14.91 0.98
C ILE A 532 29.52 15.89 1.35
N LYS A 533 29.40 17.13 0.89
CA LYS A 533 30.40 18.18 1.15
C LYS A 533 30.57 18.48 2.64
N THR A 534 29.52 18.39 3.44
CA THR A 534 29.60 18.61 4.90
C THR A 534 30.17 17.42 5.67
N GLN A 535 30.34 16.23 5.07
CA GLN A 535 30.97 15.08 5.74
C GLN A 535 32.49 15.20 5.90
N TRP A 536 33.13 16.18 5.27
CA TRP A 536 34.60 16.32 5.23
C TRP A 536 35.14 17.39 6.21
N THR A 537 34.34 17.76 7.21
CA THR A 537 34.72 18.68 8.29
C THR A 537 35.67 18.01 9.29
N ALA A 538 36.30 18.81 10.18
CA ALA A 538 37.48 18.37 10.94
C ALA A 538 37.13 17.47 12.12
N ASP A 539 35.85 17.53 12.52
CA ASP A 539 35.20 16.76 13.56
C ASP A 539 34.83 15.34 13.12
N ILE A 540 34.90 15.02 11.83
CA ILE A 540 34.55 13.71 11.27
C ILE A 540 35.82 12.97 10.87
N SER A 541 35.94 11.70 11.29
CA SER A 541 37.11 10.89 10.95
C SER A 541 37.15 10.60 9.44
N PRO A 542 38.34 10.54 8.81
CA PRO A 542 38.46 10.30 7.36
C PRO A 542 37.76 9.00 6.90
N GLU A 543 37.77 7.97 7.73
CA GLU A 543 37.08 6.70 7.45
C GLU A 543 35.55 6.88 7.37
N LEU A 544 34.97 7.57 8.36
CA LEU A 544 33.54 7.86 8.39
C LEU A 544 33.14 8.84 7.28
N SER A 545 33.93 9.87 7.02
CA SER A 545 33.71 10.83 5.92
C SER A 545 33.63 10.12 4.57
N ARG A 546 34.57 9.20 4.30
CA ARG A 546 34.59 8.38 3.08
C ARG A 546 33.34 7.52 2.98
N ALA A 547 33.03 6.74 4.03
CA ALA A 547 31.97 5.76 3.98
C ALA A 547 30.57 6.40 3.88
N SER A 548 30.32 7.47 4.64
CA SER A 548 29.09 8.26 4.56
C SER A 548 28.93 8.98 3.21
N SER A 549 30.03 9.52 2.65
CA SER A 549 30.01 10.16 1.33
C SER A 549 29.68 9.15 0.22
N CYS A 550 30.25 7.94 0.27
CA CYS A 550 29.87 6.87 -0.67
C CYS A 550 28.38 6.53 -0.55
N TRP A 551 27.88 6.33 0.67
CA TRP A 551 26.47 6.01 0.90
C TRP A 551 25.53 7.11 0.37
N LEU A 552 25.85 8.39 0.60
CA LEU A 552 25.09 9.52 0.07
C LEU A 552 25.17 9.62 -1.46
N TYR A 553 26.35 9.37 -2.04
CA TYR A 553 26.57 9.43 -3.48
C TYR A 553 25.76 8.36 -4.24
N GLU A 554 25.54 7.19 -3.63
CA GLU A 554 24.64 6.16 -4.17
C GLU A 554 23.18 6.62 -4.25
N LEU A 555 22.74 7.55 -3.41
CA LEU A 555 21.38 8.10 -3.46
C LEU A 555 21.18 9.07 -4.64
N MET A 556 22.27 9.64 -5.16
CA MET A 556 22.23 10.61 -6.25
C MET A 556 22.14 9.87 -7.58
N GLY A 557 20.93 9.62 -8.09
CA GLY A 557 20.74 8.79 -9.28
C GLY A 557 20.06 9.49 -10.45
N TYR A 558 20.65 10.54 -11.04
CA TYR A 558 20.01 11.28 -12.14
C TYR A 558 19.68 10.39 -13.35
N ARG A 559 20.56 9.47 -13.73
CA ARG A 559 20.34 8.55 -14.85
C ARG A 559 19.18 7.60 -14.56
N GLU A 560 19.03 7.17 -13.31
CA GLU A 560 17.97 6.29 -12.86
C GLU A 560 16.59 6.97 -12.85
N TRP A 561 16.54 8.31 -12.94
CA TRP A 561 15.32 9.09 -13.16
C TRP A 561 14.99 9.30 -14.65
N ALA A 562 15.75 8.73 -15.60
CA ALA A 562 15.50 8.92 -17.03
C ALA A 562 14.06 8.55 -17.46
N GLN A 563 13.43 7.58 -16.78
CA GLN A 563 12.04 7.20 -17.02
C GLN A 563 11.01 8.29 -16.68
N ALA A 564 11.40 9.32 -15.92
CA ALA A 564 10.53 10.46 -15.61
C ALA A 564 10.34 11.40 -16.82
N HIS A 565 11.15 11.29 -17.87
CA HIS A 565 10.96 12.05 -19.11
C HIS A 565 9.92 11.38 -20.01
N LYS A 566 8.84 12.09 -20.34
CA LYS A 566 7.86 11.65 -21.34
C LYS A 566 8.40 11.67 -22.78
N ILE A 567 9.38 12.54 -23.07
CA ILE A 567 10.02 12.69 -24.38
C ILE A 567 11.43 12.11 -24.30
N ARG A 568 11.72 11.08 -25.09
CA ARG A 568 13.05 10.48 -25.20
C ARG A 568 13.81 11.18 -26.32
N GLY A 569 14.94 11.80 -25.98
CA GLY A 569 15.88 12.41 -26.93
C GLY A 569 17.31 12.29 -26.43
N ASP A 570 18.27 12.56 -27.30
CA ASP A 570 19.71 12.32 -27.08
C ASP A 570 20.39 13.31 -26.11
N GLU A 571 19.61 14.19 -25.47
CA GLU A 571 20.08 15.24 -24.55
C GLU A 571 19.48 15.08 -23.13
N GLY A 572 18.78 13.97 -22.85
CA GLY A 572 18.08 13.75 -21.58
C GLY A 572 18.95 13.21 -20.43
N MET A 573 18.35 13.05 -19.24
CA MET A 573 19.00 12.49 -18.04
C MET A 573 19.63 11.11 -18.25
N ALA A 574 19.15 10.33 -19.23
CA ALA A 574 19.76 9.05 -19.59
C ALA A 574 21.24 9.22 -20.00
N TYR A 575 21.54 10.25 -20.78
CA TYR A 575 22.88 10.53 -21.29
C TYR A 575 23.68 11.37 -20.31
N LEU A 576 23.14 12.53 -19.89
CA LEU A 576 23.88 13.52 -19.08
C LEU A 576 23.78 13.32 -17.56
N GLY A 577 22.97 12.38 -17.08
CA GLY A 577 22.69 12.21 -15.64
C GLY A 577 23.96 11.99 -14.80
N GLU A 578 24.87 11.12 -15.25
CA GLU A 578 26.14 10.86 -14.55
C GLU A 578 27.06 12.09 -14.56
N VAL A 579 27.09 12.85 -15.66
CA VAL A 579 27.86 14.09 -15.75
C VAL A 579 27.36 15.12 -14.73
N ILE A 580 26.03 15.29 -14.62
CA ILE A 580 25.40 16.20 -13.65
C ILE A 580 25.67 15.74 -12.22
N LYS A 581 25.55 14.44 -11.95
CA LYS A 581 25.84 13.83 -10.66
C LYS A 581 27.27 14.15 -10.20
N VAL A 582 28.26 13.87 -11.05
CA VAL A 582 29.67 14.06 -10.72
C VAL A 582 30.01 15.54 -10.56
N ASN A 583 29.54 16.41 -11.45
CA ASN A 583 29.79 17.85 -11.38
C ASN A 583 29.29 18.47 -10.06
N SER A 584 28.21 17.96 -9.48
CA SER A 584 27.68 18.48 -8.21
C SER A 584 28.62 18.31 -7.01
N VAL A 585 29.53 17.32 -7.07
CA VAL A 585 30.50 16.99 -6.01
C VAL A 585 31.95 17.24 -6.41
N LEU A 586 32.22 17.64 -7.65
CA LEU A 586 33.59 17.70 -8.17
C LEU A 586 34.46 18.76 -7.49
N ILE A 587 33.85 19.88 -7.08
CA ILE A 587 34.55 20.99 -6.42
C ILE A 587 34.45 20.82 -4.89
N PRO A 588 35.58 20.64 -4.18
CA PRO A 588 35.58 20.60 -2.72
C PRO A 588 35.19 21.97 -2.14
N PRO A 589 34.56 22.03 -0.95
CA PRO A 589 34.29 23.30 -0.28
C PRO A 589 35.57 24.09 0.00
N GLU A 590 35.53 25.40 -0.25
CA GLU A 590 36.69 26.30 -0.04
C GLU A 590 37.15 26.31 1.43
N SER A 591 36.19 26.17 2.36
CA SER A 591 36.39 26.18 3.81
C SER A 591 37.16 24.98 4.35
N LEU A 592 37.41 23.95 3.54
CA LEU A 592 38.20 22.78 3.96
C LEU A 592 39.69 23.13 4.09
N SER A 593 40.33 22.56 5.11
CA SER A 593 41.79 22.58 5.25
C SER A 593 42.46 21.79 4.13
N ASP A 594 43.77 22.00 3.94
CA ASP A 594 44.53 21.28 2.90
C ASP A 594 44.54 19.76 3.13
N GLU A 595 44.51 19.31 4.38
CA GLU A 595 44.44 17.89 4.73
C GLU A 595 43.07 17.30 4.35
N GLN A 596 41.99 18.02 4.65
CA GLN A 596 40.63 17.60 4.27
C GLN A 596 40.43 17.62 2.76
N LYS A 597 40.99 18.61 2.06
CA LYS A 597 40.98 18.67 0.60
C LYS A 597 41.72 17.47 -0.01
N LYS A 598 42.82 17.02 0.58
CA LYS A 598 43.51 15.79 0.17
C LYS A 598 42.63 14.56 0.38
N GLY A 599 41.96 14.44 1.52
CA GLY A 599 41.01 13.36 1.80
C GLY A 599 39.85 13.34 0.81
N TYR A 600 39.19 14.48 0.61
CA TYR A 600 38.07 14.64 -0.33
C TYR A 600 38.48 14.26 -1.75
N LYS A 601 39.65 14.72 -2.19
CA LYS A 601 40.21 14.40 -3.50
C LYS A 601 40.49 12.91 -3.64
N ALA A 602 41.08 12.27 -2.62
CA ALA A 602 41.32 10.82 -2.64
C ALA A 602 40.00 10.04 -2.78
N TRP A 603 38.95 10.46 -2.07
CA TRP A 603 37.63 9.87 -2.23
C TRP A 603 37.04 10.09 -3.64
N LEU A 604 37.13 11.30 -4.17
CA LEU A 604 36.69 11.59 -5.54
C LEU A 604 37.42 10.72 -6.56
N ASP A 605 38.76 10.62 -6.47
CA ASP A 605 39.56 9.86 -7.40
C ASP A 605 39.23 8.35 -7.34
N GLU A 606 39.11 7.79 -6.14
CA GLU A 606 38.90 6.35 -5.93
C GLU A 606 37.44 5.89 -6.13
N PHE A 607 36.45 6.64 -5.65
CA PHE A 607 35.05 6.18 -5.58
C PHE A 607 34.11 6.86 -6.58
N VAL A 608 34.54 7.98 -7.18
CA VAL A 608 33.71 8.73 -8.15
C VAL A 608 34.33 8.66 -9.54
N LEU A 609 35.52 9.21 -9.72
CA LEU A 609 36.16 9.38 -11.03
C LEU A 609 36.74 8.07 -11.58
N GLY A 610 37.37 7.24 -10.74
CA GLY A 610 37.87 5.92 -11.12
C GLY A 610 36.76 5.02 -11.69
N PRO A 611 35.69 4.74 -10.91
CA PRO A 611 34.56 3.96 -11.38
C PRO A 611 33.85 4.56 -12.60
N LEU A 612 33.75 5.90 -12.68
CA LEU A 612 33.18 6.57 -13.86
C LEU A 612 34.05 6.33 -15.11
N LYS A 613 35.37 6.45 -14.99
CA LYS A 613 36.30 6.21 -16.09
C LYS A 613 36.24 4.77 -16.59
N ASP A 614 36.10 3.81 -15.69
CA ASP A 614 36.11 2.38 -16.01
C ASP A 614 34.76 1.90 -16.56
N ASN A 615 33.64 2.38 -16.00
CA ASN A 615 32.30 1.92 -16.35
C ASN A 615 31.56 2.80 -17.38
N ASP A 616 31.86 4.11 -17.44
CA ASP A 616 31.27 5.07 -18.39
C ASP A 616 32.33 6.09 -18.90
N PRO A 617 33.26 5.65 -19.78
CA PRO A 617 34.33 6.50 -20.30
C PRO A 617 33.83 7.75 -21.04
N TRP A 618 32.62 7.69 -21.62
CA TRP A 618 32.01 8.80 -22.32
C TRP A 618 31.63 9.91 -21.35
N SER A 619 30.90 9.59 -20.27
CA SER A 619 30.55 10.55 -19.23
C SER A 619 31.81 11.12 -18.56
N PHE A 620 32.82 10.28 -18.31
CA PHE A 620 34.11 10.73 -17.79
C PHE A 620 34.76 11.79 -18.69
N LYS A 621 34.85 11.54 -20.01
CA LYS A 621 35.40 12.51 -20.95
C LYS A 621 34.63 13.83 -20.92
N THR A 622 33.30 13.76 -20.91
CA THR A 622 32.43 14.95 -20.86
C THR A 622 32.63 15.77 -19.58
N VAL A 623 32.77 15.12 -18.42
CA VAL A 623 33.11 15.79 -17.15
C VAL A 623 34.45 16.52 -17.26
N ILE A 624 35.48 15.85 -17.79
CA ILE A 624 36.81 16.45 -17.97
C ILE A 624 36.78 17.65 -18.92
N ASP A 625 36.05 17.54 -20.04
CA ASP A 625 35.95 18.62 -21.01
C ASP A 625 35.13 19.80 -20.47
N SER A 626 34.08 19.54 -19.68
CA SER A 626 33.34 20.56 -18.91
C SER A 626 34.26 21.32 -17.96
N MET A 627 35.07 20.61 -17.16
CA MET A 627 36.00 21.24 -16.23
C MET A 627 37.09 22.06 -16.92
N LYS A 628 37.64 21.59 -18.05
CA LYS A 628 38.59 22.40 -18.84
C LYS A 628 37.96 23.70 -19.31
N SER A 629 36.68 23.68 -19.70
CA SER A 629 35.94 24.88 -20.10
C SER A 629 35.74 25.83 -18.93
N GLU A 630 35.35 25.32 -17.77
CA GLU A 630 35.15 26.11 -16.55
C GLU A 630 36.44 26.76 -16.05
N VAL A 631 37.55 26.01 -15.99
CA VAL A 631 38.88 26.54 -15.63
C VAL A 631 39.34 27.63 -16.61
N LYS A 632 39.12 27.43 -17.92
CA LYS A 632 39.42 28.48 -18.92
C LYS A 632 38.58 29.73 -18.70
N SER A 633 37.29 29.58 -18.37
CA SER A 633 36.40 30.70 -18.09
C SER A 633 36.82 31.49 -16.84
N ILE A 634 37.21 30.79 -15.77
CA ILE A 634 37.71 31.41 -14.53
C ILE A 634 39.03 32.15 -14.79
N ALA A 635 39.97 31.53 -15.51
CA ALA A 635 41.24 32.16 -15.88
C ALA A 635 41.03 33.42 -16.75
N GLN A 636 40.06 33.41 -17.67
CA GLN A 636 39.70 34.59 -18.47
C GLN A 636 39.05 35.70 -17.65
N LYS A 637 38.22 35.35 -16.64
CA LYS A 637 37.64 36.33 -15.72
C LYS A 637 38.67 36.99 -14.81
N SER A 638 39.67 36.25 -14.31
CA SER A 638 40.71 36.86 -13.46
C SER A 638 41.61 37.82 -14.24
N ILE A 639 41.89 37.52 -15.52
CA ILE A 639 42.64 38.42 -16.42
C ILE A 639 41.87 39.71 -16.67
N LEU A 640 40.54 39.63 -16.88
CA LEU A 640 39.69 40.82 -17.07
C LEU A 640 39.48 41.64 -15.79
N GLU A 641 39.55 41.02 -14.61
CA GLU A 641 39.50 41.74 -13.33
C GLU A 641 40.84 42.42 -13.01
N GLU A 642 41.98 41.85 -13.40
CA GLU A 642 43.29 42.51 -13.30
C GLU A 642 43.41 43.71 -14.26
N GLU A 643 42.84 43.63 -15.47
CA GLU A 643 42.84 44.75 -16.45
C GLU A 643 41.90 45.93 -16.10
N VAL A 644 41.04 45.80 -15.07
CA VAL A 644 40.13 46.88 -14.61
C VAL A 644 40.69 47.63 -13.39
N TYR A 645 41.75 47.12 -12.77
CA TYR A 645 42.46 47.76 -11.65
C TYR A 645 43.86 48.28 -12.00
N ASP A 646 44.30 48.12 -13.25
CA ASP A 646 45.40 48.87 -13.89
C ASP A 646 44.85 50.00 -14.77
#